data_AF-A0A523ELU5-F1
#
_entry.id   AF-A0A523ELU5-F1
#
_cell.length_a   1.000
_cell.length_b   1.000
_cell.length_c   1.000
_cell.angle_alpha   90.00
_cell.angle_beta   90.00
_cell.angle_gamma   90.00
#
_symmetry.space_group_name_H-M   'P 1'
#
loop_
_entity.id
_entity.type
_entity.pdbx_description
1 polymer ?
#
loop_
_entity_poly.entity_id
_entity_poly.type
_entity_poly.pdbx_seq_one_letter_code
_entity_poly.pdbx_strand_id
1 'polypeptide(L)'
;MNSSQDHTFSAGLQAGRLEGLALPDLLWALCRERKTGQIHFDYKEVRKTVYLDKGRIVFAGSNRQDDRLGELLLRQGRITLADLEHAVSQIHTGKRIGTLLVESGALSPEHLVDGVLVQVKRTVLELFDWEEGEYRFEEGPLPTEELITLNMSTGELLLSGIRSIRSFVRIRRSVGTPRTMYRLSDDWREALDGVRLSEGEELLVVRLEQGDESVEGLCREVFLSNFEIYQTLWGLKVLGAVEQKVSLAESGDAEWQGSLAENHFADVLLGVAHRGVTGILHVIRGMRERTFHFREGHCVFATSNDTDDGLIAYLLRRGVISLSDREETAKRMLSNKRVGTILRELGVIDDRDLEEMVRQQLSEVVYDTFRWDEGDFAFYEGELPSHEEITLDTPIESLVAEGIRRVTSWTRVMEGCGGMDHQLSLSEKYLDVLDGLDAGAEEWKVVNALKEPQPAREVAASVDLPDFRVCQILWTLRVLKAIELTSLEARVVEEREPAESISVDVVDLDCQPVLAEESAEEPVAVHVGDEEPDSAGKNLDEPEVGHEDSPESDEAPTKIPVHEQPGESVEIEVRHAETDDTPDEKVRVTLDESEIEEYKDIEVEVLDTEPEREPEHVVEAVSEDDVPIEDPHRRELEESARTMRLSREEVDAAIRTPPDDATDEPTGWEPPADLEKMILRFNAMQRLVYRTVRSEVGAGAANFIRACCDEDTPNIVEDTELQSDGTWDNEGLRRQVVENRIEDPWELYRQLIDRELDVLRTHVGEAKIVELQREVNKVSETHAP
;
A
#
# COMPACT_ATOMS: atom_id res chain seq x y z
N MET A 1 7.85 -0.62 -43.16
CA MET A 1 7.25 0.72 -43.29
C MET A 1 5.77 0.61 -42.96
N ASN A 2 5.46 0.58 -41.67
CA ASN A 2 4.14 0.88 -41.15
C ASN A 2 4.39 1.65 -39.86
N SER A 3 3.74 2.81 -39.80
CA SER A 3 3.93 3.95 -38.90
C SER A 3 4.13 3.59 -37.44
N SER A 4 5.30 3.95 -36.92
CA SER A 4 5.49 4.33 -35.51
C SER A 4 4.40 5.32 -35.14
N GLN A 5 3.67 5.06 -34.05
CA GLN A 5 2.80 6.06 -33.46
C GLN A 5 3.70 7.15 -32.87
N ASP A 6 4.01 8.14 -33.70
CA ASP A 6 4.57 9.41 -33.27
C ASP A 6 3.55 10.07 -32.34
N HIS A 7 3.77 9.96 -31.04
CA HIS A 7 3.20 10.91 -30.08
C HIS A 7 3.83 12.28 -30.35
N THR A 8 3.25 12.99 -31.32
CA THR A 8 3.43 14.42 -31.50
C THR A 8 2.67 15.10 -30.36
N PHE A 9 3.34 15.98 -29.63
CA PHE A 9 2.73 16.84 -28.62
C PHE A 9 1.67 17.70 -29.32
N SER A 10 0.42 17.24 -29.23
CA SER A 10 -0.71 17.97 -29.78
C SER A 10 -0.90 19.27 -29.00
N ALA A 11 -1.58 20.25 -29.59
CA ALA A 11 -1.93 21.51 -28.95
C ALA A 11 -2.69 21.35 -27.60
N GLY A 12 -3.11 20.13 -27.23
CA GLY A 12 -3.81 19.82 -25.99
C GLY A 12 -2.95 19.62 -24.73
N LEU A 13 -1.61 19.55 -24.80
CA LEU A 13 -0.73 19.37 -23.62
C LEU A 13 -0.09 20.67 -23.10
N GLN A 14 -0.55 21.85 -23.56
CA GLN A 14 -0.06 23.14 -23.06
C GLN A 14 -0.54 23.47 -21.65
N ALA A 15 -1.69 22.96 -21.24
CA ALA A 15 -2.19 23.08 -19.87
C ALA A 15 -3.14 21.92 -19.57
N GLY A 16 -3.22 21.52 -18.31
CA GLY A 16 -4.10 20.45 -17.90
C GLY A 16 -4.06 20.17 -16.41
N ARG A 17 -4.72 19.07 -16.05
CA ARG A 17 -4.82 18.55 -14.69
C ARG A 17 -3.83 17.39 -14.50
N LEU A 18 -3.25 17.29 -13.31
CA LEU A 18 -2.32 16.21 -12.94
C LEU A 18 -3.07 14.92 -12.61
N GLU A 19 -4.35 15.00 -12.24
CA GLU A 19 -5.18 13.85 -11.91
C GLU A 19 -5.28 12.88 -13.09
N GLY A 20 -4.82 11.64 -12.90
CA GLY A 20 -4.82 10.61 -13.94
C GLY A 20 -3.74 10.78 -15.02
N LEU A 21 -2.93 11.85 -14.96
CA LEU A 21 -1.77 12.04 -15.82
C LEU A 21 -0.51 11.46 -15.17
N ALA A 22 0.25 10.68 -15.93
CA ALA A 22 1.58 10.29 -15.51
C ALA A 22 2.57 11.43 -15.77
N LEU A 23 2.85 12.24 -14.75
CA LEU A 23 3.83 13.34 -14.81
C LEU A 23 5.18 12.96 -15.47
N PRO A 24 5.77 11.77 -15.21
CA PRO A 24 7.00 11.38 -15.89
C PRO A 24 6.88 11.34 -17.41
N ASP A 25 5.74 10.87 -17.92
CA ASP A 25 5.46 10.81 -19.36
C ASP A 25 5.31 12.22 -19.97
N LEU A 26 4.67 13.16 -19.25
CA LEU A 26 4.60 14.57 -19.66
C LEU A 26 5.99 15.22 -19.76
N LEU A 27 6.79 15.08 -18.69
CA LEU A 27 8.13 15.66 -18.65
C LEU A 27 9.00 15.05 -19.76
N TRP A 28 8.94 13.74 -19.95
CA TRP A 28 9.69 13.09 -21.01
C TRP A 28 9.25 13.51 -22.41
N ALA A 29 7.95 13.67 -22.66
CA ALA A 29 7.45 14.15 -23.95
C ALA A 29 8.06 15.50 -24.34
N LEU A 30 8.11 16.45 -23.39
CA LEU A 30 8.75 17.76 -23.59
C LEU A 30 10.26 17.64 -23.83
N CYS A 31 10.91 16.69 -23.17
CA CYS A 31 12.34 16.44 -23.32
C CYS A 31 12.68 15.85 -24.69
N ARG A 32 11.90 14.86 -25.15
CA ARG A 32 12.07 14.21 -26.45
C ARG A 32 11.86 15.19 -27.60
N GLU A 33 10.91 16.11 -27.47
CA GLU A 33 10.67 17.17 -28.46
C GLU A 33 11.66 18.32 -28.41
N ARG A 34 12.64 18.29 -27.49
CA ARG A 34 13.65 19.33 -27.29
C ARG A 34 13.04 20.71 -27.09
N LYS A 35 11.94 20.78 -26.33
CA LYS A 35 11.24 22.03 -26.02
C LYS A 35 12.08 22.93 -25.11
N THR A 36 11.97 24.24 -25.32
CA THR A 36 12.53 25.28 -24.44
C THR A 36 11.39 26.11 -23.88
N GLY A 37 11.36 26.29 -22.57
CA GLY A 37 10.28 27.02 -21.90
C GLY A 37 10.21 26.72 -20.41
N GLN A 38 9.09 27.09 -19.81
CA GLN A 38 8.83 26.90 -18.38
C GLN A 38 7.52 26.13 -18.18
N ILE A 39 7.53 25.16 -17.27
CA ILE A 39 6.33 24.44 -16.84
C ILE A 39 5.99 24.92 -15.44
N HIS A 40 4.78 25.44 -15.27
CA HIS A 40 4.21 25.78 -13.98
C HIS A 40 3.37 24.62 -13.47
N PHE A 41 3.50 24.33 -12.19
CA PHE A 41 2.70 23.36 -11.45
C PHE A 41 2.08 24.07 -10.24
N ASP A 42 0.77 23.96 -10.11
CA ASP A 42 0.00 24.57 -9.02
C ASP A 42 -0.80 23.48 -8.28
N TYR A 43 -0.58 23.37 -6.96
CA TYR A 43 -1.34 22.50 -6.07
C TYR A 43 -1.57 23.19 -4.73
N LYS A 44 -2.83 23.46 -4.39
CA LYS A 44 -3.22 24.28 -3.22
C LYS A 44 -2.47 25.61 -3.21
N GLU A 45 -1.72 25.91 -2.15
CA GLU A 45 -0.91 27.13 -2.03
C GLU A 45 0.52 26.97 -2.57
N VAL A 46 0.90 25.77 -3.02
CA VAL A 46 2.25 25.48 -3.52
C VAL A 46 2.30 25.63 -5.03
N ARG A 47 3.22 26.47 -5.49
CA ARG A 47 3.56 26.66 -6.90
C ARG A 47 5.02 26.30 -7.13
N LYS A 48 5.24 25.43 -8.10
CA LYS A 48 6.58 25.04 -8.57
C LYS A 48 6.72 25.38 -10.06
N THR A 49 7.90 25.80 -10.46
CA THR A 49 8.23 26.09 -11.86
C THR A 49 9.46 25.28 -12.27
N VAL A 50 9.39 24.57 -13.38
CA VAL A 50 10.51 23.82 -13.97
C VAL A 50 10.91 24.46 -15.29
N TYR A 51 12.20 24.73 -15.46
CA TYR A 51 12.74 25.40 -16.65
C TYR A 51 13.45 24.37 -17.54
N LEU A 52 13.09 24.37 -18.82
CA LEU A 52 13.63 23.47 -19.83
C LEU A 52 14.39 24.25 -20.90
N ASP A 53 15.62 23.81 -21.22
CA ASP A 53 16.40 24.27 -22.38
C ASP A 53 16.67 23.09 -23.32
N LYS A 54 16.07 23.12 -24.51
CA LYS A 54 16.23 22.09 -25.56
C LYS A 54 15.97 20.69 -25.03
N GLY A 55 14.95 20.56 -24.20
CA GLY A 55 14.56 19.31 -23.54
C GLY A 55 15.39 18.92 -22.32
N ARG A 56 16.29 19.78 -21.84
CA ARG A 56 17.03 19.57 -20.59
C ARG A 56 16.44 20.38 -19.46
N ILE A 57 16.19 19.74 -18.33
CA ILE A 57 15.78 20.46 -17.11
C ILE A 57 17.01 21.19 -16.59
N VAL A 58 17.00 22.52 -16.66
CA VAL A 58 18.14 23.36 -16.29
C VAL A 58 17.97 24.00 -14.93
N PHE A 59 16.73 24.24 -14.49
CA PHE A 59 16.44 24.88 -13.20
C PHE A 59 15.04 24.53 -12.71
N ALA A 60 14.78 24.71 -11.42
CA ALA A 60 13.45 24.61 -10.84
C ALA A 60 13.33 25.54 -9.63
N GLY A 61 12.13 26.08 -9.42
CA GLY A 61 11.81 26.96 -8.29
C GLY A 61 10.52 26.53 -7.59
N SER A 62 10.39 26.88 -6.32
CA SER A 62 9.23 26.61 -5.48
C SER A 62 8.93 27.82 -4.59
N ASN A 63 7.66 28.09 -4.33
CA ASN A 63 7.25 29.11 -3.35
C ASN A 63 7.15 28.55 -1.91
N ARG A 64 7.26 27.23 -1.71
CA ARG A 64 7.21 26.59 -0.39
C ARG A 64 8.43 26.96 0.44
N GLN A 65 8.23 27.30 1.73
CA GLN A 65 9.31 27.76 2.61
C GLN A 65 10.39 26.70 2.81
N ASP A 66 10.00 25.44 3.02
CA ASP A 66 10.95 24.33 3.22
C ASP A 66 11.87 24.07 2.02
N ASP A 67 11.47 24.52 0.83
CA ASP A 67 12.20 24.33 -0.42
C ASP A 67 13.24 25.43 -0.67
N ARG A 68 13.27 26.47 0.17
CA ARG A 68 14.20 27.59 0.05
C ARG A 68 15.63 27.16 0.38
N LEU A 69 16.59 27.82 -0.28
CA LEU A 69 18.01 27.49 -0.20
C LEU A 69 18.56 27.59 1.22
N GLY A 70 18.18 28.63 1.99
CA GLY A 70 18.71 28.86 3.33
C GLY A 70 18.29 27.77 4.31
N GLU A 71 17.01 27.45 4.34
CA GLU A 71 16.38 26.42 5.15
C GLU A 71 16.91 25.02 4.79
N LEU A 72 17.22 24.79 3.52
CA LEU A 72 17.89 23.58 3.06
C LEU A 72 19.32 23.46 3.57
N LEU A 73 20.13 24.52 3.44
CA LEU A 73 21.51 24.55 3.93
C LEU A 73 21.58 24.42 5.44
N LEU A 74 20.65 25.05 6.17
CA LEU A 74 20.55 24.95 7.63
C LEU A 74 20.31 23.50 8.08
N ARG A 75 19.33 22.82 7.47
CA ARG A 75 19.01 21.42 7.79
C ARG A 75 20.13 20.45 7.44
N GLN A 76 20.96 20.77 6.46
CA GLN A 76 22.18 20.01 6.14
C GLN A 76 23.36 20.34 7.07
N GLY A 77 23.20 21.28 8.02
CA GLY A 77 24.28 21.75 8.87
C GLY A 77 25.38 22.52 8.12
N ARG A 78 25.08 23.02 6.91
CA ARG A 78 26.04 23.77 6.07
C ARG A 78 26.17 25.23 6.50
N ILE A 79 25.14 25.77 7.15
CA ILE A 79 25.11 27.10 7.75
C ILE A 79 24.42 27.00 9.12
N THR A 80 24.67 27.96 10.01
CA THR A 80 23.97 28.05 11.31
C THR A 80 22.67 28.86 11.20
N LEU A 81 21.81 28.78 12.23
CA LEU A 81 20.62 29.62 12.30
C LEU A 81 20.97 31.11 12.34
N ALA A 82 22.03 31.47 13.06
CA ALA A 82 22.52 32.84 13.15
C ALA A 82 22.99 33.36 11.77
N ASP A 83 23.68 32.53 10.98
CA ASP A 83 24.08 32.87 9.62
C ASP A 83 22.87 33.13 8.72
N LEU A 84 21.85 32.28 8.84
CA LEU A 84 20.61 32.40 8.08
C LEU A 84 19.84 33.68 8.46
N GLU A 85 19.65 33.94 9.76
CA GLU A 85 18.99 35.16 10.26
C GLU A 85 19.72 36.43 9.81
N HIS A 86 21.05 36.43 9.93
CA HIS A 86 21.88 37.54 9.46
C HIS A 86 21.69 37.76 7.95
N ALA A 87 21.75 36.70 7.14
CA ALA A 87 21.56 36.81 5.70
C ALA A 87 20.12 37.24 5.32
N VAL A 88 19.10 36.75 6.03
CA VAL A 88 17.69 37.14 5.85
C VAL A 88 17.48 38.63 6.16
N SER A 89 18.10 39.14 7.23
CA SER A 89 18.03 40.56 7.60
C SER A 89 18.54 41.49 6.49
N GLN A 90 19.43 41.00 5.61
CA GLN A 90 20.03 41.76 4.52
C GLN A 90 19.34 41.54 3.15
N ILE A 91 18.25 40.76 3.07
CA ILE A 91 17.54 40.46 1.81
C ILE A 91 17.02 41.75 1.12
N HIS A 92 16.68 42.78 1.89
CA HIS A 92 16.21 44.07 1.36
C HIS A 92 17.25 44.80 0.49
N THR A 93 18.51 44.33 0.44
CA THR A 93 19.56 44.86 -0.43
C THR A 93 19.39 44.47 -1.91
N GLY A 94 18.40 43.65 -2.25
CA GLY A 94 18.14 43.16 -3.60
C GLY A 94 19.08 42.04 -4.05
N LYS A 95 19.99 41.60 -3.17
CA LYS A 95 20.88 40.44 -3.40
C LYS A 95 20.18 39.13 -3.06
N ARG A 96 20.56 38.05 -3.75
CA ARG A 96 20.08 36.69 -3.44
C ARG A 96 20.68 36.21 -2.12
N ILE A 97 19.90 35.43 -1.35
CA ILE A 97 20.33 34.89 -0.04
C ILE A 97 21.66 34.13 -0.12
N GLY A 98 21.88 33.36 -1.19
CA GLY A 98 23.14 32.64 -1.42
C GLY A 98 24.35 33.56 -1.55
N THR A 99 24.20 34.70 -2.22
CA THR A 99 25.26 35.72 -2.34
C THR A 99 25.58 36.33 -0.98
N LEU A 100 24.56 36.61 -0.16
CA LEU A 100 24.72 37.17 1.18
C LEU A 100 25.43 36.18 2.13
N LEU A 101 25.13 34.88 2.03
CA LEU A 101 25.82 33.82 2.79
C LEU A 101 27.29 33.69 2.38
N VAL A 102 27.61 33.90 1.10
CA VAL A 102 29.01 33.90 0.63
C VAL A 102 29.76 35.15 1.07
N GLU A 103 29.15 36.34 0.95
CA GLU A 103 29.76 37.61 1.35
C GLU A 103 30.03 37.70 2.86
N SER A 104 29.16 37.11 3.68
CA SER A 104 29.34 37.02 5.13
C SER A 104 30.36 35.97 5.57
N GLY A 105 30.87 35.16 4.65
CA GLY A 105 31.81 34.07 4.95
C GLY A 105 31.15 32.81 5.55
N ALA A 106 29.83 32.79 5.70
CA ALA A 106 29.08 31.65 6.22
C ALA A 106 29.05 30.45 5.24
N LEU A 107 29.22 30.71 3.93
CA LEU A 107 29.21 29.68 2.88
C LEU A 107 30.30 29.94 1.84
N SER A 108 30.98 28.90 1.35
CA SER A 108 31.90 29.06 0.22
C SER A 108 31.14 29.16 -1.12
N PRO A 109 31.69 29.81 -2.16
CA PRO A 109 31.08 29.82 -3.48
C PRO A 109 30.83 28.41 -4.06
N GLU A 110 31.73 27.46 -3.78
CA GLU A 110 31.59 26.07 -4.21
C GLU A 110 30.40 25.38 -3.53
N HIS A 111 30.28 25.51 -2.20
CA HIS A 111 29.15 24.96 -1.46
C HIS A 111 27.82 25.63 -1.79
N LEU A 112 27.83 26.89 -2.24
CA LEU A 112 26.64 27.56 -2.75
C LEU A 112 26.12 26.86 -4.02
N VAL A 113 27.01 26.55 -4.96
CA VAL A 113 26.63 25.85 -6.20
C VAL A 113 26.05 24.47 -5.87
N ASP A 114 26.70 23.71 -4.99
CA ASP A 114 26.19 22.41 -4.54
C ASP A 114 24.81 22.51 -3.88
N GLY A 115 24.63 23.50 -3.00
CA GLY A 115 23.35 23.77 -2.33
C GLY A 115 22.22 24.07 -3.32
N VAL A 116 22.49 24.91 -4.33
CA VAL A 116 21.51 25.23 -5.38
C VAL A 116 21.18 23.99 -6.21
N LEU A 117 22.17 23.18 -6.58
CA LEU A 117 21.94 21.94 -7.33
C LEU A 117 21.06 20.95 -6.55
N VAL A 118 21.31 20.79 -5.25
CA VAL A 118 20.49 19.94 -4.38
C VAL A 118 19.07 20.49 -4.25
N GLN A 119 18.91 21.80 -4.09
CA GLN A 119 17.61 22.47 -4.00
C GLN A 119 16.78 22.26 -5.27
N VAL A 120 17.39 22.48 -6.44
CA VAL A 120 16.75 22.29 -7.73
C VAL A 120 16.34 20.83 -7.92
N LYS A 121 17.26 19.88 -7.67
CA LYS A 121 16.97 18.44 -7.75
C LYS A 121 15.76 18.08 -6.88
N ARG A 122 15.76 18.52 -5.62
CA ARG A 122 14.67 18.21 -4.68
C ARG A 122 13.34 18.81 -5.14
N THR A 123 13.36 20.06 -5.63
CA THR A 123 12.17 20.74 -6.12
C THR A 123 11.50 19.96 -7.26
N VAL A 124 12.29 19.39 -8.18
CA VAL A 124 11.78 18.56 -9.27
C VAL A 124 11.29 17.21 -8.77
N LEU A 125 12.07 16.51 -7.92
CA LEU A 125 11.70 15.18 -7.43
C LEU A 125 10.41 15.18 -6.62
N GLU A 126 10.17 16.21 -5.81
CA GLU A 126 8.92 16.35 -5.04
C GLU A 126 7.67 16.46 -5.92
N LEU A 127 7.80 16.86 -7.20
CA LEU A 127 6.65 16.87 -8.12
C LEU A 127 6.15 15.45 -8.43
N PHE A 128 6.99 14.43 -8.34
CA PHE A 128 6.60 13.05 -8.63
C PHE A 128 5.61 12.49 -7.58
N ASP A 129 5.62 13.07 -6.39
CA ASP A 129 4.68 12.75 -5.31
C ASP A 129 3.32 13.45 -5.47
N TRP A 130 3.19 14.43 -6.38
CA TRP A 130 1.93 15.12 -6.61
C TRP A 130 0.99 14.26 -7.46
N GLU A 131 -0.22 14.01 -6.96
CA GLU A 131 -1.27 13.24 -7.66
C GLU A 131 -2.42 14.11 -8.18
N GLU A 132 -2.48 15.35 -7.71
CA GLU A 132 -3.51 16.34 -7.99
C GLU A 132 -2.87 17.69 -8.28
N GLY A 133 -3.58 18.56 -8.99
CA GLY A 133 -3.12 19.91 -9.30
C GLY A 133 -3.22 20.25 -10.78
N GLU A 134 -2.77 21.44 -11.14
CA GLU A 134 -2.80 21.95 -12.50
C GLU A 134 -1.38 22.17 -13.00
N TYR A 135 -1.19 22.01 -14.31
CA TYR A 135 0.06 22.37 -14.96
C TYR A 135 -0.18 23.26 -16.18
N ARG A 136 0.81 24.09 -16.50
CA ARG A 136 0.85 24.91 -17.72
C ARG A 136 2.27 24.99 -18.25
N PHE A 137 2.46 24.60 -19.51
CA PHE A 137 3.72 24.78 -20.23
C PHE A 137 3.67 26.05 -21.09
N GLU A 138 4.63 26.93 -20.88
CA GLU A 138 4.85 28.15 -21.65
C GLU A 138 6.14 28.00 -22.47
N GLU A 139 5.98 27.75 -23.77
CA GLU A 139 7.10 27.67 -24.71
C GLU A 139 7.66 29.07 -24.99
N GLY A 140 8.96 29.26 -24.79
CA GLY A 140 9.58 30.58 -24.90
C GLY A 140 11.02 30.63 -24.41
N PRO A 141 11.71 31.76 -24.62
CA PRO A 141 13.07 31.94 -24.12
C PRO A 141 13.09 31.95 -22.60
N LEU A 142 14.13 31.37 -22.01
CA LEU A 142 14.31 31.35 -20.56
C LEU A 142 14.62 32.77 -20.03
N PRO A 143 14.07 33.15 -18.86
CA PRO A 143 14.13 34.53 -18.36
C PRO A 143 15.53 35.02 -17.94
N THR A 144 16.55 34.17 -17.88
CA THR A 144 17.93 34.59 -17.55
C THR A 144 18.97 33.61 -18.11
N GLU A 145 20.13 34.11 -18.57
CA GLU A 145 21.27 33.29 -19.02
C GLU A 145 22.12 32.72 -17.86
N GLU A 146 21.92 33.20 -16.63
CA GLU A 146 22.64 32.82 -15.40
C GLU A 146 21.99 31.65 -14.64
N LEU A 147 21.38 30.69 -15.34
CA LEU A 147 20.84 29.50 -14.69
C LEU A 147 21.98 28.50 -14.48
N ILE A 148 22.26 28.19 -13.20
CA ILE A 148 23.16 27.09 -12.85
C ILE A 148 22.50 25.79 -13.33
N THR A 149 23.10 25.18 -14.34
CA THR A 149 22.57 23.95 -14.92
C THR A 149 22.81 22.77 -13.99
N LEU A 150 21.77 21.95 -13.78
CA LEU A 150 21.90 20.63 -13.17
C LEU A 150 23.01 19.81 -13.84
N ASN A 151 23.98 19.32 -13.07
CA ASN A 151 25.04 18.42 -13.56
C ASN A 151 24.56 16.96 -13.63
N MET A 152 23.32 16.74 -14.07
CA MET A 152 22.73 15.41 -14.26
C MET A 152 21.94 15.36 -15.54
N SER A 153 21.91 14.19 -16.18
CA SER A 153 21.04 13.98 -17.33
C SER A 153 19.58 14.10 -16.90
N THR A 154 18.73 14.61 -17.79
CA THR A 154 17.27 14.59 -17.57
C THR A 154 16.79 13.16 -17.29
N GLY A 155 17.37 12.17 -17.98
CA GLY A 155 16.99 10.77 -17.79
C GLY A 155 17.24 10.26 -16.37
N GLU A 156 18.38 10.61 -15.77
CA GLU A 156 18.70 10.28 -14.37
C GLU A 156 17.72 10.95 -13.40
N LEU A 157 17.32 12.19 -13.68
CA LEU A 157 16.37 12.93 -12.85
C LEU A 157 14.96 12.30 -12.92
N LEU A 158 14.51 11.91 -14.11
CA LEU A 158 13.22 11.22 -14.31
C LEU A 158 13.21 9.85 -13.63
N LEU A 159 14.26 9.04 -13.82
CA LEU A 159 14.38 7.74 -13.19
C LEU A 159 14.42 7.86 -11.66
N SER A 160 15.18 8.82 -11.13
CA SER A 160 15.21 9.13 -9.69
C SER A 160 13.83 9.53 -9.16
N GLY A 161 13.06 10.31 -9.93
CA GLY A 161 11.70 10.70 -9.55
C GLY A 161 10.73 9.52 -9.58
N ILE A 162 10.83 8.62 -10.55
CA ILE A 162 10.01 7.41 -10.60
C ILE A 162 10.33 6.48 -9.41
N ARG A 163 11.62 6.36 -9.04
CA ARG A 163 12.06 5.61 -7.86
C ARG A 163 11.50 6.18 -6.54
N SER A 164 11.17 7.47 -6.45
CA SER A 164 10.58 8.05 -5.23
C SER A 164 9.08 7.75 -5.09
N ILE A 165 8.37 7.46 -6.17
CA ILE A 165 6.92 7.20 -6.16
C ILE A 165 6.62 5.97 -5.31
N ARG A 166 5.77 6.12 -4.28
CA ARG A 166 5.37 5.03 -3.36
C ARG A 166 4.03 4.39 -3.70
N SER A 167 3.23 5.00 -4.58
CA SER A 167 1.92 4.50 -4.98
C SER A 167 2.07 3.36 -6.00
N PHE A 168 1.94 2.12 -5.54
CA PHE A 168 2.00 0.94 -6.42
C PHE A 168 0.92 0.98 -7.51
N VAL A 169 -0.26 1.52 -7.20
CA VAL A 169 -1.35 1.58 -8.18
C VAL A 169 -1.00 2.52 -9.35
N ARG A 170 -0.33 3.66 -9.08
CA ARG A 170 0.18 4.54 -10.14
C ARG A 170 1.21 3.84 -11.02
N ILE A 171 2.18 3.17 -10.39
CA ILE A 171 3.24 2.45 -11.11
C ILE A 171 2.63 1.32 -11.96
N ARG A 172 1.73 0.51 -11.40
CA ARG A 172 1.06 -0.58 -12.12
C ARG A 172 0.25 -0.08 -13.32
N ARG A 173 -0.46 1.05 -13.20
CA ARG A 173 -1.20 1.64 -14.33
C ARG A 173 -0.28 2.00 -15.50
N SER A 174 0.92 2.52 -15.23
CA SER A 174 1.87 2.90 -16.28
C SER A 174 2.64 1.71 -16.87
N VAL A 175 2.93 0.69 -16.06
CA VAL A 175 3.67 -0.51 -16.48
C VAL A 175 2.77 -1.54 -17.16
N GLY A 176 1.52 -1.69 -16.71
CA GLY A 176 0.60 -2.72 -17.16
C GLY A 176 0.48 -3.90 -16.19
N THR A 177 -0.11 -4.99 -16.67
CA THR A 177 -0.39 -6.19 -15.88
C THR A 177 0.87 -7.08 -15.77
N PRO A 178 0.88 -8.10 -14.87
CA PRO A 178 1.98 -9.06 -14.80
C PRO A 178 2.29 -9.77 -16.14
N ARG A 179 1.30 -9.88 -17.03
CA ARG A 179 1.44 -10.50 -18.36
C ARG A 179 1.96 -9.56 -19.44
N THR A 180 2.09 -8.26 -19.14
CA THR A 180 2.59 -7.28 -20.09
C THR A 180 4.01 -7.67 -20.51
N MET A 181 4.25 -7.74 -21.81
CA MET A 181 5.54 -8.13 -22.37
C MET A 181 6.38 -6.90 -22.67
N TYR A 182 7.64 -6.93 -22.26
CA TYR A 182 8.62 -5.88 -22.55
C TYR A 182 9.77 -6.44 -23.37
N ARG A 183 10.34 -5.58 -24.21
CA ARG A 183 11.59 -5.82 -24.93
C ARG A 183 12.45 -4.56 -24.87
N LEU A 184 13.76 -4.69 -25.00
CA LEU A 184 14.61 -3.51 -25.21
C LEU A 184 14.30 -2.87 -26.58
N SER A 185 14.31 -1.54 -26.62
CA SER A 185 14.25 -0.80 -27.88
C SER A 185 15.57 -0.93 -28.64
N ASP A 186 15.58 -0.64 -29.94
CA ASP A 186 16.81 -0.77 -30.75
C ASP A 186 17.93 0.19 -30.27
N ASP A 187 17.55 1.37 -29.76
CA ASP A 187 18.45 2.43 -29.31
C ASP A 187 18.56 2.54 -27.77
N TRP A 188 18.24 1.45 -27.05
CA TRP A 188 18.17 1.47 -25.58
C TRP A 188 19.46 1.93 -24.89
N ARG A 189 20.64 1.70 -25.50
CA ARG A 189 21.93 2.14 -24.96
C ARG A 189 22.09 3.66 -25.02
N GLU A 190 21.57 4.30 -26.06
CA GLU A 190 21.56 5.76 -26.17
C GLU A 190 20.54 6.36 -25.19
N ALA A 191 19.38 5.71 -25.04
CA ALA A 191 18.35 6.11 -24.08
C ALA A 191 18.84 6.09 -22.61
N LEU A 192 19.76 5.17 -22.28
CA LEU A 192 20.35 5.03 -20.94
C LEU A 192 21.70 5.75 -20.77
N ASP A 193 22.16 6.52 -21.76
CA ASP A 193 23.40 7.27 -21.64
C ASP A 193 23.32 8.30 -20.50
N GLY A 194 24.30 8.28 -19.60
CA GLY A 194 24.32 9.14 -18.42
C GLY A 194 23.24 8.85 -17.37
N VAL A 195 22.58 7.68 -17.41
CA VAL A 195 21.67 7.18 -16.37
C VAL A 195 22.40 6.16 -15.50
N ARG A 196 22.23 6.23 -14.19
CA ARG A 196 22.85 5.29 -13.24
C ARG A 196 21.84 4.25 -12.81
N LEU A 197 22.08 3.02 -13.24
CA LEU A 197 21.34 1.84 -12.79
C LEU A 197 22.04 1.21 -11.58
N SER A 198 21.25 0.65 -10.67
CA SER A 198 21.74 -0.26 -9.64
C SER A 198 22.01 -1.65 -10.22
N GLU A 199 22.76 -2.48 -9.50
CA GLU A 199 23.08 -3.85 -9.95
C GLU A 199 21.84 -4.67 -10.30
N GLY A 200 20.74 -4.52 -9.55
CA GLY A 200 19.49 -5.22 -9.83
C GLY A 200 18.77 -4.69 -11.08
N GLU A 201 18.84 -3.39 -11.35
CA GLU A 201 18.25 -2.78 -12.54
C GLU A 201 19.04 -3.14 -13.79
N GLU A 202 20.37 -3.23 -13.67
CA GLU A 202 21.24 -3.76 -14.72
C GLU A 202 20.89 -5.22 -15.03
N LEU A 203 20.61 -6.03 -14.01
CA LEU A 203 20.17 -7.43 -14.21
C LEU A 203 18.84 -7.52 -14.98
N LEU A 204 17.91 -6.60 -14.72
CA LEU A 204 16.65 -6.49 -15.46
C LEU A 204 16.90 -6.21 -16.95
N VAL A 205 17.80 -5.26 -17.26
CA VAL A 205 18.21 -4.96 -18.64
C VAL A 205 18.89 -6.17 -19.28
N VAL A 206 19.82 -6.83 -18.58
CA VAL A 206 20.48 -8.05 -19.06
C VAL A 206 19.47 -9.16 -19.36
N ARG A 207 18.39 -9.26 -18.56
CA ARG A 207 17.35 -10.25 -18.82
C ARG A 207 16.57 -9.94 -20.10
N LEU A 208 16.22 -8.68 -20.31
CA LEU A 208 15.54 -8.23 -21.54
C LEU A 208 16.46 -8.25 -22.79
N GLU A 209 17.78 -8.22 -22.63
CA GLU A 209 18.72 -8.46 -23.75
C GLU A 209 18.63 -9.89 -24.29
N GLN A 210 18.20 -10.87 -23.47
CA GLN A 210 18.09 -12.27 -23.87
C GLN A 210 16.82 -12.58 -24.66
N GLY A 211 15.81 -11.70 -24.59
CA GLY A 211 14.56 -11.82 -25.30
C GLY A 211 13.43 -11.03 -24.64
N ASP A 212 12.29 -11.01 -25.31
CA ASP A 212 11.07 -10.44 -24.77
C ASP A 212 10.66 -11.19 -23.48
N GLU A 213 10.33 -10.46 -22.43
CA GLU A 213 9.96 -11.06 -21.14
C GLU A 213 8.70 -10.42 -20.58
N SER A 214 7.91 -11.20 -19.84
CA SER A 214 6.73 -10.67 -19.15
C SER A 214 7.14 -9.97 -17.85
N VAL A 215 6.35 -9.01 -17.37
CA VAL A 215 6.57 -8.38 -16.06
C VAL A 215 6.67 -9.45 -14.95
N GLU A 216 5.84 -10.49 -15.00
CA GLU A 216 5.87 -11.62 -14.07
C GLU A 216 7.12 -12.47 -14.19
N GLY A 217 7.56 -12.77 -15.42
CA GLY A 217 8.82 -13.47 -15.67
C GLY A 217 10.02 -12.71 -15.10
N LEU A 218 10.05 -11.39 -15.29
CA LEU A 218 11.04 -10.51 -14.67
C LEU A 218 10.97 -10.55 -13.14
N CYS A 219 9.77 -10.51 -12.55
CA CYS A 219 9.58 -10.62 -11.09
C CYS A 219 10.06 -11.96 -10.53
N ARG A 220 10.02 -13.03 -11.32
CA ARG A 220 10.48 -14.36 -10.89
C ARG A 220 12.00 -14.53 -10.98
N GLU A 221 12.62 -13.90 -11.97
CA GLU A 221 14.00 -14.22 -12.37
C GLU A 221 15.02 -13.13 -12.03
N VAL A 222 14.56 -11.89 -11.81
CA VAL A 222 15.40 -10.77 -11.39
C VAL A 222 15.32 -10.65 -9.87
N PHE A 223 16.49 -10.59 -9.22
CA PHE A 223 16.60 -10.31 -7.79
C PHE A 223 16.41 -8.81 -7.52
N LEU A 224 15.20 -8.31 -7.73
CA LEU A 224 14.70 -7.02 -7.28
C LEU A 224 13.31 -7.21 -6.68
N SER A 225 12.84 -6.30 -5.83
CA SER A 225 11.46 -6.38 -5.36
C SER A 225 10.50 -6.15 -6.53
N ASN A 226 9.31 -6.77 -6.51
CA ASN A 226 8.28 -6.50 -7.54
C ASN A 226 8.00 -5.00 -7.68
N PHE A 227 8.05 -4.26 -6.57
CA PHE A 227 7.88 -2.82 -6.59
C PHE A 227 8.98 -2.12 -7.40
N GLU A 228 10.25 -2.43 -7.13
CA GLU A 228 11.39 -1.88 -7.86
C GLU A 228 11.39 -2.30 -9.33
N ILE A 229 11.06 -3.56 -9.66
CA ILE A 229 10.95 -4.04 -11.04
C ILE A 229 9.94 -3.21 -11.82
N TYR A 230 8.78 -2.93 -11.23
CA TYR A 230 7.76 -2.09 -11.84
C TYR A 230 8.23 -0.63 -11.98
N GLN A 231 8.89 -0.05 -10.96
CA GLN A 231 9.45 1.30 -11.06
C GLN A 231 10.52 1.40 -12.16
N THR A 232 11.41 0.42 -12.23
CA THR A 232 12.47 0.35 -13.23
C THR A 232 11.88 0.17 -14.62
N LEU A 233 10.92 -0.74 -14.80
CA LEU A 233 10.23 -0.90 -16.10
C LEU A 233 9.51 0.38 -16.54
N TRP A 234 8.85 1.08 -15.62
CA TRP A 234 8.24 2.36 -15.92
C TRP A 234 9.29 3.40 -16.32
N GLY A 235 10.38 3.50 -15.57
CA GLY A 235 11.50 4.39 -15.87
C GLY A 235 12.13 4.10 -17.24
N LEU A 236 12.47 2.85 -17.50
CA LEU A 236 13.01 2.42 -18.79
C LEU A 236 12.01 2.68 -19.93
N LYS A 237 10.71 2.49 -19.71
CA LYS A 237 9.65 2.77 -20.70
C LYS A 237 9.57 4.25 -21.01
N VAL A 238 9.55 5.09 -19.97
CA VAL A 238 9.56 6.55 -20.09
C VAL A 238 10.79 6.98 -20.87
N LEU A 239 11.98 6.50 -20.52
CA LEU A 239 13.22 6.83 -21.23
C LEU A 239 13.28 6.29 -22.67
N GLY A 240 12.33 5.43 -23.07
CA GLY A 240 12.33 4.78 -24.38
C GLY A 240 13.40 3.69 -24.52
N ALA A 241 13.95 3.20 -23.40
CA ALA A 241 14.91 2.09 -23.36
C ALA A 241 14.23 0.73 -23.48
N VAL A 242 12.97 0.62 -23.05
CA VAL A 242 12.13 -0.56 -23.30
C VAL A 242 10.87 -0.16 -24.03
N GLU A 243 10.40 -1.07 -24.87
CA GLU A 243 9.10 -0.99 -25.51
C GLU A 243 8.18 -2.03 -24.89
N GLN A 244 6.99 -1.58 -24.53
CA GLN A 244 5.90 -2.50 -24.28
C GLN A 244 5.56 -3.15 -25.61
N LYS A 245 5.85 -4.44 -25.75
CA LYS A 245 5.27 -5.22 -26.83
C LYS A 245 3.81 -5.29 -26.47
N VAL A 246 2.95 -4.69 -27.30
CA VAL A 246 1.50 -4.88 -27.17
C VAL A 246 1.30 -6.38 -27.08
N SER A 247 1.02 -6.86 -25.87
CA SER A 247 0.64 -8.23 -25.71
C SER A 247 -0.64 -8.30 -26.51
N LEU A 248 -0.64 -9.13 -27.55
CA LEU A 248 -1.85 -9.56 -28.25
C LEU A 248 -2.89 -10.15 -27.29
N ALA A 249 -2.60 -10.24 -25.98
CA ALA A 249 -3.54 -10.49 -24.89
C ALA A 249 -4.51 -9.32 -24.56
N GLU A 250 -4.33 -8.12 -25.11
CA GLU A 250 -5.41 -7.10 -25.17
C GLU A 250 -6.21 -7.19 -26.48
N SER A 251 -6.01 -8.27 -27.26
CA SER A 251 -6.81 -8.61 -28.44
C SER A 251 -6.95 -10.13 -28.61
N GLY A 252 -7.00 -10.86 -27.50
CA GLY A 252 -7.81 -12.07 -27.46
C GLY A 252 -9.20 -11.61 -27.01
N ASP A 253 -10.24 -11.89 -27.79
CA ASP A 253 -11.60 -11.70 -27.31
C ASP A 253 -11.69 -12.41 -25.96
N ALA A 254 -11.95 -11.66 -24.89
CA ALA A 254 -12.17 -12.27 -23.59
C ALA A 254 -13.27 -13.30 -23.77
N GLU A 255 -12.99 -14.57 -23.48
CA GLU A 255 -13.95 -15.67 -23.64
C GLU A 255 -15.23 -15.38 -22.86
N TRP A 256 -15.09 -14.60 -21.78
CA TRP A 256 -16.21 -14.02 -21.09
C TRP A 256 -15.86 -12.72 -20.38
N GLN A 257 -16.65 -11.68 -20.61
CA GLN A 257 -16.53 -10.39 -19.93
C GLN A 257 -17.90 -9.84 -19.57
N GLY A 258 -17.94 -8.93 -18.60
CA GLY A 258 -19.16 -8.26 -18.19
C GLY A 258 -18.97 -7.39 -16.96
N SER A 259 -20.09 -6.91 -16.42
CA SER A 259 -20.11 -6.12 -15.19
C SER A 259 -20.65 -6.94 -14.01
N LEU A 260 -20.07 -6.72 -12.83
CA LEU A 260 -20.56 -7.25 -11.55
C LEU A 260 -21.90 -6.66 -11.11
N ALA A 261 -22.29 -5.52 -11.68
CA ALA A 261 -23.62 -4.95 -11.46
C ALA A 261 -24.73 -5.80 -12.10
N GLU A 262 -24.42 -6.47 -13.22
CA GLU A 262 -25.36 -7.33 -13.95
C GLU A 262 -25.22 -8.82 -13.57
N ASN A 263 -24.02 -9.23 -13.17
CA ASN A 263 -23.71 -10.61 -12.81
C ASN A 263 -23.09 -10.63 -11.42
N HIS A 264 -23.75 -11.22 -10.43
CA HIS A 264 -23.14 -11.31 -9.11
C HIS A 264 -21.84 -12.13 -9.20
N PHE A 265 -20.84 -11.75 -8.38
CA PHE A 265 -19.55 -12.44 -8.40
C PHE A 265 -19.65 -13.96 -8.19
N ALA A 266 -20.65 -14.43 -7.44
CA ALA A 266 -20.96 -15.86 -7.29
C ALA A 266 -21.22 -16.56 -8.64
N ASP A 267 -22.04 -15.93 -9.49
CA ASP A 267 -22.39 -16.44 -10.82
C ASP A 267 -21.18 -16.39 -11.76
N VAL A 268 -20.35 -15.35 -11.64
CA VAL A 268 -19.09 -15.23 -12.39
C VAL A 268 -18.13 -16.36 -12.01
N LEU A 269 -17.90 -16.56 -10.71
CA LEU A 269 -16.96 -17.55 -10.21
C LEU A 269 -17.36 -18.97 -10.63
N LEU A 270 -18.64 -19.32 -10.48
CA LEU A 270 -19.16 -20.63 -10.92
C LEU A 270 -19.23 -20.77 -12.43
N GLY A 271 -19.56 -19.69 -13.15
CA GLY A 271 -19.55 -19.69 -14.60
C GLY A 271 -18.16 -20.03 -15.14
N VAL A 272 -17.09 -19.50 -14.54
CA VAL A 272 -15.72 -19.87 -14.90
C VAL A 272 -15.43 -21.32 -14.51
N ALA A 273 -15.77 -21.73 -13.29
CA ALA A 273 -15.51 -23.09 -12.80
C ALA A 273 -16.19 -24.18 -13.66
N HIS A 274 -17.45 -23.99 -14.04
CA HIS A 274 -18.22 -24.93 -14.85
C HIS A 274 -17.72 -25.07 -16.29
N ARG A 275 -16.93 -24.13 -16.80
CA ARG A 275 -16.27 -24.30 -18.11
C ARG A 275 -15.22 -25.40 -18.07
N GLY A 276 -14.64 -25.70 -16.89
CA GLY A 276 -13.64 -26.75 -16.73
C GLY A 276 -12.31 -26.47 -17.41
N VAL A 277 -12.05 -25.21 -17.79
CA VAL A 277 -10.83 -24.79 -18.49
C VAL A 277 -9.84 -24.13 -17.53
N THR A 278 -8.57 -24.10 -17.93
CA THR A 278 -7.52 -23.38 -17.20
C THR A 278 -7.45 -21.94 -17.70
N GLY A 279 -7.38 -20.97 -16.80
CA GLY A 279 -7.36 -19.57 -17.19
C GLY A 279 -7.30 -18.61 -16.00
N ILE A 280 -7.40 -17.32 -16.29
CA ILE A 280 -7.40 -16.26 -15.27
C ILE A 280 -8.67 -15.43 -15.39
N LEU A 281 -9.36 -15.25 -14.28
CA LEU A 281 -10.42 -14.28 -14.11
C LEU A 281 -9.83 -13.00 -13.49
N HIS A 282 -9.93 -11.89 -14.21
CA HIS A 282 -9.62 -10.55 -13.72
C HIS A 282 -10.90 -9.88 -13.25
N VAL A 283 -10.84 -9.22 -12.10
CA VAL A 283 -11.94 -8.43 -11.53
C VAL A 283 -11.42 -7.09 -11.09
N ILE A 284 -12.00 -6.01 -11.61
CA ILE A 284 -11.54 -4.64 -11.41
C ILE A 284 -12.68 -3.78 -10.86
N ARG A 285 -12.42 -3.04 -9.78
CA ARG A 285 -13.33 -2.03 -9.24
C ARG A 285 -12.57 -0.74 -8.92
N GLY A 286 -12.70 0.25 -9.79
CA GLY A 286 -12.00 1.52 -9.67
C GLY A 286 -10.48 1.35 -9.71
N MET A 287 -9.84 1.39 -8.54
CA MET A 287 -8.38 1.26 -8.39
C MET A 287 -7.96 -0.09 -7.80
N ARG A 288 -8.94 -0.90 -7.38
CA ARG A 288 -8.72 -2.24 -6.84
C ARG A 288 -8.82 -3.27 -7.96
N GLU A 289 -7.90 -4.21 -7.97
CA GLU A 289 -7.84 -5.31 -8.92
C GLU A 289 -7.57 -6.60 -8.16
N ARG A 290 -8.33 -7.63 -8.51
CA ARG A 290 -8.16 -8.99 -8.02
C ARG A 290 -8.08 -9.95 -9.19
N THR A 291 -7.20 -10.95 -9.09
CA THR A 291 -7.09 -12.01 -10.09
C THR A 291 -7.32 -13.36 -9.44
N PHE A 292 -7.99 -14.25 -10.16
CA PHE A 292 -8.27 -15.62 -9.71
C PHE A 292 -7.78 -16.59 -10.76
N HIS A 293 -6.93 -17.53 -10.35
CA HIS A 293 -6.32 -18.50 -11.24
C HIS A 293 -7.14 -19.78 -11.18
N PHE A 294 -7.58 -20.24 -12.34
CA PHE A 294 -8.35 -21.47 -12.49
C PHE A 294 -7.51 -22.53 -13.18
N ARG A 295 -7.52 -23.75 -12.64
CA ARG A 295 -6.93 -24.94 -13.25
C ARG A 295 -8.01 -26.00 -13.37
N GLU A 296 -8.35 -26.38 -14.61
CA GLU A 296 -9.39 -27.38 -14.88
C GLU A 296 -10.72 -27.06 -14.14
N GLY A 297 -11.11 -25.79 -14.09
CA GLY A 297 -12.31 -25.32 -13.37
C GLY A 297 -12.15 -25.13 -11.85
N HIS A 298 -11.04 -25.53 -11.24
CA HIS A 298 -10.77 -25.29 -9.82
C HIS A 298 -10.07 -23.95 -9.60
N CYS A 299 -10.56 -23.13 -8.67
CA CYS A 299 -9.86 -21.91 -8.26
C CYS A 299 -8.67 -22.30 -7.37
N VAL A 300 -7.45 -22.18 -7.91
CA VAL A 300 -6.21 -22.62 -7.24
C VAL A 300 -5.44 -21.46 -6.60
N PHE A 301 -5.70 -20.22 -6.99
CA PHE A 301 -4.98 -19.06 -6.46
C PHE A 301 -5.80 -17.77 -6.59
N ALA A 302 -5.51 -16.79 -5.73
CA ALA A 302 -6.12 -15.47 -5.76
C ALA A 302 -5.07 -14.40 -5.45
N THR A 303 -5.09 -13.27 -6.16
CA THR A 303 -4.25 -12.11 -5.85
C THR A 303 -5.08 -10.85 -5.72
N SER A 304 -4.54 -9.88 -4.99
CA SER A 304 -5.13 -8.56 -4.83
C SER A 304 -4.04 -7.51 -4.86
N ASN A 305 -4.34 -6.35 -5.43
CA ASN A 305 -3.48 -5.17 -5.34
C ASN A 305 -3.75 -4.32 -4.08
N ASP A 306 -4.74 -4.68 -3.26
CA ASP A 306 -5.02 -4.00 -2.00
C ASP A 306 -4.00 -4.45 -0.94
N THR A 307 -3.33 -3.48 -0.31
CA THR A 307 -2.34 -3.75 0.74
C THR A 307 -2.95 -4.44 1.95
N ASP A 308 -4.24 -4.20 2.21
CA ASP A 308 -4.97 -4.83 3.31
C ASP A 308 -5.22 -6.32 3.06
N ASP A 309 -5.15 -6.77 1.81
CA ASP A 309 -5.32 -8.17 1.45
C ASP A 309 -3.98 -8.94 1.53
N GLY A 310 -2.85 -8.24 1.64
CA GLY A 310 -1.52 -8.85 1.66
C GLY A 310 -1.28 -9.75 2.88
N LEU A 311 -0.40 -10.74 2.72
CA LEU A 311 -0.09 -11.73 3.77
C LEU A 311 0.32 -11.10 5.10
N ILE A 312 1.13 -10.03 5.08
CA ILE A 312 1.55 -9.32 6.29
C ILE A 312 0.35 -8.69 7.02
N ALA A 313 -0.49 -7.95 6.30
CA ALA A 313 -1.67 -7.32 6.89
C ALA A 313 -2.65 -8.37 7.44
N TYR A 314 -2.82 -9.46 6.70
CA TYR A 314 -3.63 -10.61 7.14
C TYR A 314 -3.11 -11.22 8.44
N LEU A 315 -1.82 -11.56 8.51
CA LEU A 315 -1.21 -12.16 9.69
C LEU A 315 -1.24 -11.23 10.91
N LEU A 316 -1.06 -9.93 10.69
CA LEU A 316 -1.14 -8.92 11.75
C LEU A 316 -2.57 -8.83 12.31
N ARG A 317 -3.60 -8.79 11.46
CA ARG A 317 -5.01 -8.77 11.88
C ARG A 317 -5.40 -10.02 12.68
N ARG A 318 -4.80 -11.17 12.36
CA ARG A 318 -5.01 -12.43 13.08
C ARG A 318 -4.15 -12.54 14.35
N GLY A 319 -3.28 -11.56 14.61
CA GLY A 319 -2.38 -11.57 15.76
C GLY A 319 -1.30 -12.64 15.70
N VAL A 320 -1.03 -13.19 14.51
CA VAL A 320 0.02 -14.20 14.28
C VAL A 320 1.40 -13.56 14.30
N ILE A 321 1.49 -12.34 13.76
CA ILE A 321 2.71 -11.52 13.80
C ILE A 321 2.44 -10.21 14.55
N SER A 322 3.45 -9.67 15.20
CA SER A 322 3.39 -8.37 15.88
C SER A 322 3.75 -7.20 14.94
N LEU A 323 3.55 -5.96 15.41
CA LEU A 323 4.02 -4.77 14.69
C LEU A 323 5.54 -4.73 14.55
N SER A 324 6.29 -5.22 15.55
CA SER A 324 7.75 -5.35 15.47
C SER A 324 8.16 -6.40 14.43
N ASP A 325 7.46 -7.54 14.36
CA ASP A 325 7.74 -8.56 13.35
C ASP A 325 7.48 -8.03 11.94
N ARG A 326 6.46 -7.18 11.77
CA ARG A 326 6.19 -6.48 10.51
C ARG A 326 7.35 -5.56 10.11
N GLU A 327 7.84 -4.73 11.03
CA GLU A 327 8.95 -3.83 10.77
C GLU A 327 10.24 -4.59 10.44
N GLU A 328 10.49 -5.67 11.17
CA GLU A 328 11.66 -6.51 11.01
C GLU A 328 11.60 -7.34 9.72
N THR A 329 10.41 -7.80 9.35
CA THR A 329 10.13 -8.40 8.03
C THR A 329 10.32 -7.37 6.93
N ALA A 330 9.81 -6.14 7.08
CA ALA A 330 9.96 -5.07 6.09
C ALA A 330 11.43 -4.67 5.87
N LYS A 331 12.26 -4.63 6.94
CA LYS A 331 13.71 -4.42 6.81
C LYS A 331 14.38 -5.55 6.01
N ARG A 332 13.94 -6.81 6.19
CA ARG A 332 14.46 -7.97 5.45
C ARG A 332 13.82 -8.16 4.07
N MET A 333 12.70 -7.52 3.75
CA MET A 333 12.13 -7.53 2.39
C MET A 333 13.08 -6.89 1.37
N LEU A 334 14.05 -6.09 1.83
CA LEU A 334 15.18 -5.61 1.04
C LEU A 334 16.12 -6.73 0.54
N SER A 335 15.94 -7.99 1.00
CA SER A 335 16.75 -9.15 0.61
C SER A 335 16.10 -10.07 -0.43
N ASN A 336 15.06 -9.62 -1.16
CA ASN A 336 14.36 -10.37 -2.23
C ASN A 336 13.82 -11.77 -1.86
N LYS A 337 13.54 -12.02 -0.58
CA LYS A 337 12.91 -13.27 -0.15
C LYS A 337 11.40 -13.09 -0.10
N ARG A 338 10.64 -14.13 -0.46
CA ARG A 338 9.18 -14.17 -0.24
C ARG A 338 8.90 -13.91 1.24
N VAL A 339 7.88 -13.10 1.53
CA VAL A 339 7.48 -12.74 2.91
C VAL A 339 7.36 -13.97 3.81
N GLY A 340 6.72 -15.03 3.32
CA GLY A 340 6.60 -16.28 4.07
C GLY A 340 7.95 -16.92 4.40
N THR A 341 8.95 -16.83 3.52
CA THR A 341 10.31 -17.32 3.79
C THR A 341 11.00 -16.47 4.85
N ILE A 342 10.82 -15.15 4.83
CA ILE A 342 11.38 -14.25 5.85
C ILE A 342 10.78 -14.55 7.22
N LEU A 343 9.46 -14.72 7.30
CA LEU A 343 8.76 -15.02 8.55
C LEU A 343 9.17 -16.37 9.14
N ARG A 344 9.48 -17.36 8.29
CA ARG A 344 10.05 -18.64 8.70
C ARG A 344 11.46 -18.52 9.24
N GLU A 345 12.32 -17.78 8.55
CA GLU A 345 13.71 -17.53 8.99
C GLU A 345 13.75 -16.79 10.32
N LEU A 346 12.77 -15.91 10.56
CA LEU A 346 12.59 -15.22 11.83
C LEU A 346 12.05 -16.10 12.96
N GLY A 347 11.61 -17.33 12.65
CA GLY A 347 11.00 -18.23 13.63
C GLY A 347 9.64 -17.75 14.15
N VAL A 348 9.01 -16.79 13.47
CA VAL A 348 7.70 -16.23 13.86
C VAL A 348 6.56 -17.18 13.48
N ILE A 349 6.73 -17.92 12.39
CA ILE A 349 5.77 -18.90 11.88
C ILE A 349 6.51 -20.12 11.34
N ASP A 350 5.99 -21.32 11.56
CA ASP A 350 6.55 -22.54 10.97
C ASP A 350 5.98 -22.81 9.57
N ASP A 351 6.55 -23.81 8.86
CA ASP A 351 6.12 -24.15 7.50
C ASP A 351 4.64 -24.51 7.40
N ARG A 352 4.13 -25.32 8.33
CA ARG A 352 2.77 -25.84 8.27
C ARG A 352 1.76 -24.74 8.56
N ASP A 353 2.04 -23.93 9.58
CA ASP A 353 1.19 -22.82 9.97
C ASP A 353 1.22 -21.71 8.90
N LEU A 354 2.37 -21.50 8.24
CA LEU A 354 2.46 -20.60 7.09
C LEU A 354 1.60 -21.08 5.92
N GLU A 355 1.68 -22.36 5.56
CA GLU A 355 0.85 -22.93 4.49
C GLU A 355 -0.64 -22.72 4.77
N GLU A 356 -1.09 -23.01 6.00
CA GLU A 356 -2.48 -22.81 6.39
C GLU A 356 -2.88 -21.32 6.33
N MET A 357 -2.04 -20.42 6.85
CA MET A 357 -2.33 -18.98 6.84
C MET A 357 -2.37 -18.40 5.43
N VAL A 358 -1.49 -18.86 4.53
CA VAL A 358 -1.52 -18.45 3.12
C VAL A 358 -2.81 -18.93 2.47
N ARG A 359 -3.22 -20.19 2.66
CA ARG A 359 -4.51 -20.68 2.12
C ARG A 359 -5.68 -19.84 2.63
N GLN A 360 -5.73 -19.57 3.94
CA GLN A 360 -6.79 -18.72 4.50
C GLN A 360 -6.77 -17.30 3.94
N GLN A 361 -5.59 -16.70 3.76
CA GLN A 361 -5.46 -15.37 3.15
C GLN A 361 -5.95 -15.36 1.70
N LEU A 362 -5.59 -16.36 0.90
CA LEU A 362 -6.08 -16.51 -0.47
C LEU A 362 -7.62 -16.65 -0.49
N SER A 363 -8.19 -17.39 0.46
CA SER A 363 -9.64 -17.50 0.61
C SER A 363 -10.28 -16.17 0.98
N GLU A 364 -9.69 -15.37 1.87
CA GLU A 364 -10.22 -14.03 2.20
C GLU A 364 -10.26 -13.10 0.99
N VAL A 365 -9.28 -13.16 0.07
CA VAL A 365 -9.33 -12.39 -1.18
C VAL A 365 -10.57 -12.78 -2.00
N VAL A 366 -10.86 -14.07 -2.10
CA VAL A 366 -12.09 -14.56 -2.76
C VAL A 366 -13.32 -14.03 -2.03
N TYR A 367 -13.41 -14.22 -0.71
CA TYR A 367 -14.58 -13.88 0.08
C TYR A 367 -14.89 -12.38 0.10
N ASP A 368 -13.88 -11.54 0.24
CA ASP A 368 -14.08 -10.09 0.22
C ASP A 368 -14.55 -9.60 -1.15
N THR A 369 -14.34 -10.37 -2.22
CA THR A 369 -14.78 -9.98 -3.58
C THR A 369 -16.29 -10.12 -3.71
N PHE A 370 -16.93 -11.01 -2.94
CA PHE A 370 -18.40 -11.09 -2.88
C PHE A 370 -19.04 -9.80 -2.37
N ARG A 371 -18.29 -8.98 -1.62
CA ARG A 371 -18.76 -7.67 -1.14
C ARG A 371 -18.80 -6.61 -2.24
N TRP A 372 -18.14 -6.82 -3.38
CA TRP A 372 -18.20 -5.89 -4.50
C TRP A 372 -19.56 -6.02 -5.20
N ASP A 373 -20.24 -4.89 -5.36
CA ASP A 373 -21.54 -4.70 -5.99
C ASP A 373 -21.44 -4.10 -7.39
N GLU A 374 -20.29 -3.53 -7.72
CA GLU A 374 -19.94 -2.99 -9.03
C GLU A 374 -18.49 -3.36 -9.38
N GLY A 375 -18.16 -3.26 -10.67
CA GLY A 375 -16.85 -3.59 -11.22
C GLY A 375 -16.98 -4.33 -12.54
N ASP A 376 -15.87 -4.45 -13.24
CA ASP A 376 -15.76 -5.16 -14.50
C ASP A 376 -14.99 -6.45 -14.29
N PHE A 377 -15.37 -7.50 -15.03
CA PHE A 377 -14.64 -8.75 -15.04
C PHE A 377 -14.34 -9.21 -16.46
N ALA A 378 -13.22 -9.92 -16.61
CA ALA A 378 -12.82 -10.57 -17.85
C ALA A 378 -12.10 -11.88 -17.55
N PHE A 379 -12.52 -12.96 -18.22
CA PHE A 379 -11.90 -14.27 -18.15
C PHE A 379 -11.13 -14.57 -19.42
N TYR A 380 -9.89 -15.04 -19.25
CA TYR A 380 -9.00 -15.43 -20.33
C TYR A 380 -8.57 -16.88 -20.12
N GLU A 381 -8.92 -17.75 -21.06
CA GLU A 381 -8.42 -19.12 -21.12
C GLU A 381 -6.93 -19.12 -21.50
N GLY A 382 -6.14 -19.98 -20.86
CA GLY A 382 -4.73 -20.11 -21.15
C GLY A 382 -3.90 -20.62 -19.97
N GLU A 383 -2.59 -20.68 -20.18
CA GLU A 383 -1.66 -21.16 -19.16
C GLU A 383 -1.60 -20.19 -17.96
N LEU A 384 -1.44 -20.79 -16.77
CA LEU A 384 -1.23 -20.05 -15.54
C LEU A 384 0.21 -19.54 -15.50
N PRO A 385 0.43 -18.29 -15.09
CA PRO A 385 1.69 -17.61 -15.32
C PRO A 385 2.79 -18.01 -14.33
N SER A 386 2.41 -18.60 -13.20
CA SER A 386 3.33 -19.17 -12.21
C SER A 386 2.75 -20.42 -11.56
N HIS A 387 3.66 -21.32 -11.18
CA HIS A 387 3.36 -22.46 -10.31
C HIS A 387 3.56 -22.03 -8.87
N GLU A 388 2.47 -21.85 -8.14
CA GLU A 388 2.49 -21.56 -6.72
C GLU A 388 2.59 -22.87 -5.91
N GLU A 389 3.48 -22.89 -4.92
CA GLU A 389 3.68 -24.04 -4.02
C GLU A 389 2.46 -24.26 -3.12
N ILE A 390 1.83 -23.16 -2.69
CA ILE A 390 0.64 -23.17 -1.85
C ILE A 390 -0.55 -22.73 -2.71
N THR A 391 -1.47 -23.67 -2.93
CA THR A 391 -2.71 -23.42 -3.68
C THR A 391 -3.92 -23.54 -2.78
N LEU A 392 -5.00 -22.88 -3.19
CA LEU A 392 -6.34 -23.16 -2.67
C LEU A 392 -6.71 -24.60 -3.03
N ASP A 393 -7.21 -25.33 -2.04
CA ASP A 393 -7.74 -26.69 -2.14
C ASP A 393 -9.24 -26.76 -1.80
N THR A 394 -9.83 -25.61 -1.45
CA THR A 394 -11.24 -25.49 -1.11
C THR A 394 -12.11 -25.64 -2.37
N PRO A 395 -13.14 -26.51 -2.36
CA PRO A 395 -14.08 -26.63 -3.46
C PRO A 395 -14.77 -25.30 -3.78
N ILE A 396 -15.13 -25.09 -5.05
CA ILE A 396 -15.70 -23.83 -5.50
C ILE A 396 -17.06 -23.57 -4.85
N GLU A 397 -17.82 -24.64 -4.57
CA GLU A 397 -19.11 -24.64 -3.91
C GLU A 397 -18.98 -24.07 -2.49
N SER A 398 -17.98 -24.52 -1.74
CA SER A 398 -17.67 -24.04 -0.38
C SER A 398 -17.21 -22.59 -0.41
N LEU A 399 -16.37 -22.19 -1.39
CA LEU A 399 -15.97 -20.80 -1.56
C LEU A 399 -17.17 -19.87 -1.83
N VAL A 400 -18.12 -20.33 -2.65
CA VAL A 400 -19.34 -19.57 -2.98
C VAL A 400 -20.28 -19.47 -1.79
N ALA A 401 -20.51 -20.57 -1.06
CA ALA A 401 -21.38 -20.57 0.11
C ALA A 401 -20.86 -19.62 1.20
N GLU A 402 -19.56 -19.68 1.48
CA GLU A 402 -18.90 -18.86 2.49
C GLU A 402 -18.74 -17.39 2.02
N GLY A 403 -18.58 -17.16 0.71
CA GLY A 403 -18.63 -15.83 0.10
C GLY A 403 -20.00 -15.16 0.20
N ILE A 404 -21.07 -15.88 -0.16
CA ILE A 404 -22.47 -15.40 -0.03
C ILE A 404 -22.82 -15.11 1.44
N ARG A 405 -22.34 -15.95 2.37
CA ARG A 405 -22.52 -15.74 3.82
C ARG A 405 -21.96 -14.40 4.30
N ARG A 406 -20.92 -13.86 3.66
CA ARG A 406 -20.34 -12.53 3.98
C ARG A 406 -21.07 -11.34 3.35
N VAL A 407 -22.06 -11.56 2.48
CA VAL A 407 -22.83 -10.47 1.88
C VAL A 407 -23.81 -9.90 2.90
N THR A 408 -23.69 -8.60 3.18
CA THR A 408 -24.51 -7.88 4.18
C THR A 408 -25.65 -7.06 3.57
N SER A 409 -25.65 -6.87 2.24
CA SER A 409 -26.72 -6.14 1.55
C SER A 409 -27.98 -6.99 1.44
N TRP A 410 -29.06 -6.54 2.10
CA TRP A 410 -30.36 -7.22 2.04
C TRP A 410 -30.93 -7.29 0.62
N THR A 411 -30.86 -6.20 -0.14
CA THR A 411 -31.37 -6.15 -1.52
C THR A 411 -30.71 -7.23 -2.38
N ARG A 412 -29.38 -7.36 -2.30
CA ARG A 412 -28.62 -8.37 -3.04
C ARG A 412 -28.98 -9.80 -2.62
N VAL A 413 -29.13 -10.04 -1.32
CA VAL A 413 -29.50 -11.37 -0.81
C VAL A 413 -30.92 -11.76 -1.26
N MET A 414 -31.86 -10.81 -1.20
CA MET A 414 -33.25 -11.00 -1.60
C MET A 414 -33.39 -11.20 -3.11
N GLU A 415 -32.67 -10.45 -3.93
CA GLU A 415 -32.61 -10.64 -5.38
C GLU A 415 -31.91 -11.96 -5.75
N GLY A 416 -30.81 -12.27 -5.06
CA GLY A 416 -30.01 -13.48 -5.28
C GLY A 416 -30.80 -14.77 -5.04
N CYS A 417 -31.69 -14.81 -4.03
CA CYS A 417 -32.59 -15.95 -3.82
C CYS A 417 -33.76 -16.02 -4.81
N GLY A 418 -33.87 -15.05 -5.73
CA GLY A 418 -34.94 -14.96 -6.73
C GLY A 418 -36.18 -14.22 -6.24
N GLY A 419 -36.08 -13.39 -5.19
CA GLY A 419 -37.19 -12.64 -4.61
C GLY A 419 -38.02 -13.44 -3.59
N MET A 420 -38.84 -12.73 -2.80
CA MET A 420 -39.54 -13.32 -1.65
C MET A 420 -40.77 -14.15 -2.01
N ASP A 421 -41.36 -13.91 -3.18
CA ASP A 421 -42.70 -14.42 -3.53
C ASP A 421 -42.66 -15.46 -4.67
N HIS A 422 -41.51 -15.71 -5.28
CA HIS A 422 -41.37 -16.74 -6.31
C HIS A 422 -41.28 -18.13 -5.68
N GLN A 423 -41.93 -19.12 -6.31
CA GLN A 423 -41.89 -20.50 -5.82
C GLN A 423 -40.52 -21.13 -6.06
N LEU A 424 -39.98 -21.75 -5.02
CA LEU A 424 -38.72 -22.47 -5.03
C LEU A 424 -38.99 -23.96 -4.85
N SER A 425 -38.29 -24.81 -5.61
CA SER A 425 -38.35 -26.27 -5.49
C SER A 425 -36.96 -26.87 -5.48
N LEU A 426 -36.76 -28.00 -4.79
CA LEU A 426 -35.52 -28.78 -4.84
C LEU A 426 -35.31 -29.35 -6.25
N SER A 427 -34.09 -29.28 -6.77
CA SER A 427 -33.70 -29.93 -8.02
C SER A 427 -33.43 -31.42 -7.81
N GLU A 428 -33.33 -32.21 -8.88
CA GLU A 428 -33.00 -33.65 -8.75
C GLU A 428 -31.59 -33.90 -8.17
N LYS A 429 -30.68 -32.93 -8.31
CA LYS A 429 -29.27 -33.04 -7.91
C LYS A 429 -28.97 -32.39 -6.55
N TYR A 430 -29.99 -31.98 -5.80
CA TYR A 430 -29.80 -31.22 -4.57
C TYR A 430 -28.92 -31.96 -3.53
N LEU A 431 -28.99 -33.29 -3.46
CA LEU A 431 -28.17 -34.10 -2.55
C LEU A 431 -26.68 -34.03 -2.90
N ASP A 432 -26.33 -34.14 -4.18
CA ASP A 432 -24.94 -34.07 -4.64
C ASP A 432 -24.33 -32.70 -4.30
N VAL A 433 -25.13 -31.64 -4.43
CA VAL A 433 -24.71 -30.28 -4.08
C VAL A 433 -24.51 -30.12 -2.58
N LEU A 434 -25.40 -30.68 -1.75
CA LEU A 434 -25.28 -30.61 -0.29
C LEU A 434 -24.06 -31.39 0.22
N ASP A 435 -23.75 -32.52 -0.39
CA ASP A 435 -22.56 -33.31 -0.07
C ASP A 435 -21.29 -32.53 -0.43
N GLY A 436 -21.24 -31.88 -1.60
CA GLY A 436 -20.08 -31.05 -2.00
C GLY A 436 -19.88 -29.78 -1.16
N LEU A 437 -20.94 -29.27 -0.55
CA LEU A 437 -20.93 -28.10 0.34
C LEU A 437 -20.48 -28.41 1.77
N ASP A 438 -20.37 -29.68 2.15
CA ASP A 438 -20.34 -30.11 3.57
C ASP A 438 -21.49 -29.48 4.38
N ALA A 439 -22.73 -29.58 3.84
CA ALA A 439 -23.88 -28.84 4.35
C ALA A 439 -24.16 -29.06 5.85
N GLY A 440 -24.29 -27.95 6.59
CA GLY A 440 -24.52 -27.94 8.02
C GLY A 440 -25.98 -28.04 8.43
N ALA A 441 -26.22 -27.93 9.74
CA ALA A 441 -27.57 -28.05 10.31
C ALA A 441 -28.54 -26.97 9.80
N GLU A 442 -28.07 -25.77 9.47
CA GLU A 442 -28.90 -24.67 8.97
C GLU A 442 -29.36 -24.93 7.54
N GLU A 443 -28.43 -25.35 6.67
CA GLU A 443 -28.71 -25.69 5.28
C GLU A 443 -29.75 -26.82 5.20
N TRP A 444 -29.60 -27.86 6.04
CA TRP A 444 -30.58 -28.96 6.13
C TRP A 444 -31.96 -28.51 6.63
N LYS A 445 -32.05 -27.53 7.53
CA LYS A 445 -33.35 -26.98 7.97
C LYS A 445 -34.09 -26.33 6.78
N VAL A 446 -33.37 -25.53 5.99
CA VAL A 446 -33.93 -24.84 4.81
C VAL A 446 -34.35 -25.84 3.73
N VAL A 447 -33.51 -26.83 3.44
CA VAL A 447 -33.82 -27.91 2.49
C VAL A 447 -35.05 -28.71 2.93
N ASN A 448 -35.17 -29.02 4.22
CA ASN A 448 -36.31 -29.77 4.75
C ASN A 448 -37.62 -28.96 4.67
N ALA A 449 -37.55 -27.63 4.81
CA ALA A 449 -38.70 -26.76 4.57
C ALA A 449 -39.12 -26.83 3.09
N LEU A 450 -38.18 -26.87 2.14
CA LEU A 450 -38.41 -26.94 0.69
C LEU A 450 -38.80 -28.31 0.11
N LYS A 451 -39.23 -29.27 0.93
CA LYS A 451 -39.75 -30.56 0.44
C LYS A 451 -40.95 -30.42 -0.49
N GLU A 452 -41.73 -29.36 -0.31
CA GLU A 452 -42.81 -28.95 -1.21
C GLU A 452 -42.49 -27.57 -1.82
N PRO A 453 -42.85 -27.31 -3.10
CA PRO A 453 -42.61 -26.02 -3.73
C PRO A 453 -43.32 -24.89 -3.00
N GLN A 454 -42.57 -23.88 -2.56
CA GLN A 454 -43.12 -22.75 -1.79
C GLN A 454 -42.24 -21.49 -1.93
N PRO A 455 -42.78 -20.29 -1.67
CA PRO A 455 -42.01 -19.06 -1.78
C PRO A 455 -41.02 -18.86 -0.63
N ALA A 456 -39.94 -18.11 -0.89
CA ALA A 456 -38.88 -17.85 0.09
C ALA A 456 -39.42 -17.25 1.41
N ARG A 457 -40.48 -16.44 1.36
CA ARG A 457 -41.17 -15.91 2.54
C ARG A 457 -41.74 -17.00 3.46
N GLU A 458 -42.32 -18.07 2.89
CA GLU A 458 -42.88 -19.18 3.66
C GLU A 458 -41.79 -20.09 4.22
N VAL A 459 -40.70 -20.27 3.47
CA VAL A 459 -39.50 -20.95 3.98
C VAL A 459 -38.92 -20.20 5.18
N ALA A 460 -38.74 -18.87 5.07
CA ALA A 460 -38.24 -18.05 6.16
C ALA A 460 -39.15 -18.11 7.40
N ALA A 461 -40.47 -18.07 7.21
CA ALA A 461 -41.43 -18.14 8.32
C ALA A 461 -41.51 -19.52 9.00
N SER A 462 -41.14 -20.60 8.32
CA SER A 462 -41.23 -21.98 8.83
C SER A 462 -39.95 -22.49 9.46
N VAL A 463 -38.82 -21.81 9.24
CA VAL A 463 -37.51 -22.18 9.77
C VAL A 463 -37.14 -21.29 10.95
N ASP A 464 -36.64 -21.91 12.03
CA ASP A 464 -36.11 -21.19 13.20
C ASP A 464 -34.70 -20.65 12.92
N LEU A 465 -34.61 -19.69 11.99
CA LEU A 465 -33.42 -18.93 11.61
C LEU A 465 -33.85 -17.51 11.19
N PRO A 466 -32.96 -16.50 11.30
CA PRO A 466 -33.27 -15.16 10.80
C PRO A 466 -33.52 -15.17 9.28
N ASP A 467 -34.54 -14.43 8.81
CA ASP A 467 -34.90 -14.31 7.37
C ASP A 467 -33.69 -14.03 6.48
N PHE A 468 -32.81 -13.12 6.92
CA PHE A 468 -31.57 -12.79 6.21
C PHE A 468 -30.71 -14.03 5.97
N ARG A 469 -30.54 -14.88 6.98
CA ARG A 469 -29.75 -16.10 6.90
C ARG A 469 -30.42 -17.15 6.04
N VAL A 470 -31.74 -17.30 6.14
CA VAL A 470 -32.52 -18.21 5.28
C VAL A 470 -32.36 -17.80 3.81
N CYS A 471 -32.49 -16.52 3.49
CA CYS A 471 -32.32 -16.03 2.12
C CYS A 471 -30.89 -16.19 1.60
N GLN A 472 -29.86 -16.03 2.44
CA GLN A 472 -28.47 -16.36 2.05
C GLN A 472 -28.33 -17.84 1.67
N ILE A 473 -28.89 -18.75 2.48
CA ILE A 473 -28.86 -20.19 2.19
C ILE A 473 -29.61 -20.50 0.89
N LEU A 474 -30.80 -19.92 0.70
CA LEU A 474 -31.57 -20.07 -0.53
C LEU A 474 -30.81 -19.54 -1.75
N TRP A 475 -30.14 -18.40 -1.62
CA TRP A 475 -29.29 -17.86 -2.69
C TRP A 475 -28.15 -18.82 -3.04
N THR A 476 -27.41 -19.33 -2.05
CA THR A 476 -26.37 -20.33 -2.25
C THR A 476 -26.90 -21.58 -2.97
N LEU A 477 -28.00 -22.16 -2.48
CA LEU A 477 -28.60 -23.35 -3.07
C LEU A 477 -29.08 -23.10 -4.51
N ARG A 478 -29.60 -21.90 -4.81
CA ARG A 478 -30.09 -21.55 -6.15
C ARG A 478 -28.94 -21.42 -7.15
N VAL A 479 -27.89 -20.71 -6.74
CA VAL A 479 -26.71 -20.48 -7.58
C VAL A 479 -25.98 -21.80 -7.86
N LEU A 480 -25.92 -22.70 -6.89
CA LEU A 480 -25.38 -24.05 -7.03
C LEU A 480 -26.36 -25.06 -7.67
N LYS A 481 -27.53 -24.61 -8.14
CA LYS A 481 -28.55 -25.44 -8.81
C LYS A 481 -29.11 -26.59 -7.95
N ALA A 482 -29.05 -26.48 -6.61
CA ALA A 482 -29.78 -27.36 -5.70
C ALA A 482 -31.27 -27.00 -5.61
N ILE A 483 -31.63 -25.75 -5.92
CA ILE A 483 -33.02 -25.29 -6.00
C ILE A 483 -33.26 -24.49 -7.29
N GLU A 484 -34.50 -24.48 -7.75
CA GLU A 484 -34.94 -23.80 -8.97
C GLU A 484 -36.18 -22.94 -8.72
N LEU A 485 -36.36 -21.89 -9.53
CA LEU A 485 -37.57 -21.08 -9.54
C LEU A 485 -38.63 -21.78 -10.39
N THR A 486 -39.72 -22.23 -9.78
CA THR A 486 -40.83 -22.84 -10.50
C THR A 486 -41.73 -21.73 -11.08
N SER A 487 -41.86 -21.67 -12.41
CA SER A 487 -42.89 -20.83 -13.04
C SER A 487 -44.26 -21.51 -12.91
N LEU A 488 -45.28 -20.73 -12.55
CA LEU A 488 -46.67 -21.20 -12.37
C LEU A 488 -47.30 -21.79 -13.64
N GLU A 489 -46.64 -21.68 -14.80
CA GLU A 489 -47.16 -22.14 -16.10
C GLU A 489 -47.04 -23.67 -16.32
N ALA A 490 -46.12 -24.35 -15.63
CA ALA A 490 -45.89 -25.78 -15.83
C ALA A 490 -46.98 -26.68 -15.23
N ARG A 491 -47.72 -26.23 -14.21
CA ARG A 491 -48.73 -27.05 -13.52
C ARG A 491 -50.04 -27.25 -14.30
N VAL A 492 -50.32 -26.46 -15.33
CA VAL A 492 -51.55 -26.62 -16.13
C VAL A 492 -51.45 -27.80 -17.11
N VAL A 493 -50.25 -28.32 -17.37
CA VAL A 493 -50.03 -29.41 -18.35
C VAL A 493 -50.15 -30.81 -17.71
N GLU A 494 -49.82 -30.99 -16.44
CA GLU A 494 -49.83 -32.32 -15.80
C GLU A 494 -51.20 -32.78 -15.28
N GLU A 495 -52.17 -31.88 -15.07
CA GLU A 495 -53.53 -32.26 -14.61
C GLU A 495 -54.49 -32.68 -15.72
N ARG A 496 -54.06 -32.74 -17.00
CA ARG A 496 -54.87 -33.35 -18.06
C ARG A 496 -54.50 -34.82 -18.24
N GLU A 497 -55.18 -35.69 -17.50
CA GLU A 497 -55.23 -37.12 -17.81
C GLU A 497 -55.61 -37.36 -19.29
N PRO A 498 -55.01 -38.37 -19.96
CA PRO A 498 -55.35 -38.70 -21.34
C PRO A 498 -56.67 -39.47 -21.37
N ALA A 499 -57.75 -38.81 -21.78
CA ALA A 499 -58.99 -39.50 -22.13
C ALA A 499 -58.82 -40.28 -23.45
N GLU A 500 -59.28 -41.53 -23.43
CA GLU A 500 -59.24 -42.48 -24.53
C GLU A 500 -59.92 -42.01 -25.83
N SER A 501 -59.41 -42.61 -26.91
CA SER A 501 -59.76 -42.52 -28.34
C SER A 501 -61.24 -42.36 -28.71
N ILE A 502 -61.50 -41.54 -29.74
CA ILE A 502 -62.53 -41.84 -30.77
C ILE A 502 -61.98 -41.50 -32.17
N SER A 503 -61.86 -42.53 -33.00
CA SER A 503 -61.66 -42.47 -34.44
C SER A 503 -62.94 -42.03 -35.15
N VAL A 504 -62.87 -41.06 -36.06
CA VAL A 504 -63.81 -40.93 -37.18
C VAL A 504 -63.04 -40.48 -38.42
N ASP A 505 -63.06 -41.33 -39.44
CA ASP A 505 -62.57 -41.06 -40.78
C ASP A 505 -63.54 -40.19 -41.60
N VAL A 506 -62.98 -39.68 -42.71
CA VAL A 506 -63.52 -39.52 -44.07
C VAL A 506 -63.66 -38.07 -44.60
N VAL A 507 -62.78 -37.81 -45.59
CA VAL A 507 -62.85 -37.10 -46.90
C VAL A 507 -62.84 -35.56 -47.09
N ASP A 508 -61.74 -35.18 -47.76
CA ASP A 508 -61.55 -34.34 -48.96
C ASP A 508 -62.11 -32.91 -49.01
N LEU A 509 -61.19 -31.96 -49.19
CA LEU A 509 -61.08 -31.22 -50.47
C LEU A 509 -59.77 -30.41 -50.52
N ASP A 510 -58.94 -30.77 -51.51
CA ASP A 510 -58.06 -29.96 -52.34
C ASP A 510 -57.19 -28.87 -51.72
N CYS A 511 -55.87 -29.10 -51.73
CA CYS A 511 -54.91 -28.25 -52.46
C CYS A 511 -53.60 -29.03 -52.68
N GLN A 512 -53.30 -29.29 -53.96
CA GLN A 512 -52.02 -29.82 -54.43
C GLN A 512 -51.07 -28.67 -54.85
N PRO A 513 -49.77 -28.96 -55.07
CA PRO A 513 -48.64 -28.17 -54.59
C PRO A 513 -47.94 -27.36 -55.69
N VAL A 514 -47.08 -26.41 -55.31
CA VAL A 514 -45.99 -25.95 -56.18
C VAL A 514 -44.71 -25.78 -55.34
N LEU A 515 -43.70 -26.56 -55.69
CA LEU A 515 -42.30 -26.38 -55.30
C LEU A 515 -41.52 -25.90 -56.52
N ALA A 516 -40.49 -25.08 -56.26
CA ALA A 516 -39.31 -24.79 -57.10
C ALA A 516 -39.57 -23.92 -58.36
N GLU A 517 -38.71 -23.01 -58.81
CA GLU A 517 -37.24 -22.96 -58.81
C GLU A 517 -36.70 -21.50 -58.73
N GLU A 518 -35.41 -21.41 -58.38
CA GLU A 518 -34.56 -20.22 -58.28
C GLU A 518 -34.41 -19.42 -59.59
N SER A 519 -34.26 -18.09 -59.50
CA SER A 519 -33.47 -17.33 -60.46
C SER A 519 -32.79 -16.13 -59.79
N ALA A 520 -31.46 -16.15 -59.79
CA ALA A 520 -30.56 -15.13 -59.28
C ALA A 520 -30.58 -13.86 -60.13
N GLU A 521 -30.61 -12.68 -59.50
CA GLU A 521 -30.21 -11.42 -60.13
C GLU A 521 -29.50 -10.49 -59.13
N GLU A 522 -28.24 -10.19 -59.46
CA GLU A 522 -27.40 -9.07 -59.03
C GLU A 522 -26.99 -8.32 -60.32
N PRO A 523 -26.43 -7.11 -60.26
CA PRO A 523 -26.89 -5.89 -59.60
C PRO A 523 -26.92 -4.72 -60.62
N VAL A 524 -27.28 -3.50 -60.19
CA VAL A 524 -26.62 -2.20 -60.53
C VAL A 524 -27.54 -1.01 -60.17
N ALA A 525 -26.90 -0.01 -59.58
CA ALA A 525 -27.39 1.25 -59.05
C ALA A 525 -27.72 2.33 -60.10
N VAL A 526 -28.43 3.39 -59.68
CA VAL A 526 -28.46 4.70 -60.38
C VAL A 526 -28.37 5.86 -59.40
N HIS A 527 -27.43 6.76 -59.71
CA HIS A 527 -27.02 8.02 -59.06
C HIS A 527 -27.80 9.26 -59.53
N VAL A 528 -27.66 10.35 -58.76
CA VAL A 528 -27.64 11.77 -59.19
C VAL A 528 -26.70 12.47 -58.18
N GLY A 529 -25.66 13.27 -58.47
CA GLY A 529 -25.02 13.88 -59.64
C GLY A 529 -24.24 15.09 -59.07
N ASP A 530 -22.90 15.11 -59.09
CA ASP A 530 -22.01 15.72 -60.12
C ASP A 530 -22.04 17.28 -60.07
N GLU A 531 -20.95 18.06 -60.13
CA GLU A 531 -19.69 17.92 -60.89
C GLU A 531 -18.67 19.01 -60.44
N GLU A 532 -17.38 18.72 -60.66
CA GLU A 532 -16.13 19.53 -60.59
C GLU A 532 -16.10 20.76 -61.57
N PRO A 533 -15.00 21.54 -61.81
CA PRO A 533 -13.58 21.38 -61.43
C PRO A 533 -12.79 22.67 -61.02
N ASP A 534 -11.54 22.41 -60.62
CA ASP A 534 -10.29 23.15 -60.89
C ASP A 534 -9.85 24.40 -60.12
N SER A 535 -8.53 24.43 -59.98
CA SER A 535 -7.65 25.29 -59.19
C SER A 535 -7.37 26.68 -59.79
N ALA A 536 -7.22 27.70 -58.90
CA ALA A 536 -6.11 28.70 -58.86
C ALA A 536 -6.54 30.08 -58.29
N GLY A 537 -5.93 30.47 -57.17
CA GLY A 537 -5.31 31.79 -57.00
C GLY A 537 -6.13 32.99 -56.46
N LYS A 538 -5.59 33.53 -55.35
CA LYS A 538 -5.55 34.95 -54.90
C LYS A 538 -6.68 35.51 -54.01
N ASN A 539 -6.30 35.73 -52.75
CA ASN A 539 -6.15 37.04 -52.08
C ASN A 539 -7.37 37.99 -52.01
N LEU A 540 -7.88 38.24 -50.79
CA LEU A 540 -7.79 39.51 -50.02
C LEU A 540 -8.99 39.73 -49.07
N ASP A 541 -8.64 40.19 -47.86
CA ASP A 541 -9.28 41.17 -46.98
C ASP A 541 -10.67 40.91 -46.35
N GLU A 542 -10.63 40.84 -45.00
CA GLU A 542 -11.39 41.64 -43.99
C GLU A 542 -12.08 42.95 -44.49
N PRO A 543 -12.92 43.69 -43.71
CA PRO A 543 -13.49 43.44 -42.37
C PRO A 543 -14.99 43.93 -42.19
N GLU A 544 -15.43 44.00 -40.92
CA GLU A 544 -16.28 45.04 -40.29
C GLU A 544 -17.79 44.82 -39.97
N VAL A 545 -18.07 44.91 -38.65
CA VAL A 545 -19.07 45.75 -37.92
C VAL A 545 -20.56 45.41 -38.13
N GLY A 546 -21.43 45.32 -37.11
CA GLY A 546 -21.38 45.62 -35.67
C GLY A 546 -22.77 45.43 -35.04
N HIS A 547 -22.81 45.51 -33.69
CA HIS A 547 -23.86 46.09 -32.81
C HIS A 547 -25.37 45.86 -33.13
N GLU A 548 -26.27 45.54 -32.19
CA GLU A 548 -26.55 46.19 -30.90
C GLU A 548 -27.72 45.43 -30.21
N ASP A 549 -27.71 45.46 -28.87
CA ASP A 549 -28.82 45.58 -27.91
C ASP A 549 -29.98 44.56 -27.71
N SER A 550 -30.17 44.34 -26.40
CA SER A 550 -31.25 43.71 -25.60
C SER A 550 -32.64 44.38 -25.80
N PRO A 551 -33.79 44.06 -25.12
CA PRO A 551 -33.93 43.43 -23.78
C PRO A 551 -35.21 42.59 -23.44
N GLU A 552 -35.16 42.02 -22.21
CA GLU A 552 -36.20 41.92 -21.16
C GLU A 552 -37.46 41.02 -21.18
N SER A 553 -37.79 40.61 -19.93
CA SER A 553 -39.06 40.17 -19.29
C SER A 553 -39.31 38.64 -19.23
N ASP A 554 -39.23 37.97 -18.07
CA ASP A 554 -39.97 38.04 -16.77
C ASP A 554 -41.12 37.02 -16.71
N GLU A 555 -41.02 36.02 -15.81
CA GLU A 555 -42.04 35.71 -14.78
C GLU A 555 -41.58 34.55 -13.85
N ALA A 556 -41.83 34.74 -12.56
CA ALA A 556 -41.29 34.00 -11.41
C ALA A 556 -42.41 33.16 -10.68
N PRO A 557 -42.42 32.95 -9.35
CA PRO A 557 -41.65 31.98 -8.54
C PRO A 557 -42.54 31.14 -7.57
N THR A 558 -41.94 30.25 -6.76
CA THR A 558 -42.43 29.99 -5.39
C THR A 558 -41.28 29.60 -4.43
N LYS A 559 -41.31 30.18 -3.21
CA LYS A 559 -40.24 30.29 -2.20
C LYS A 559 -40.43 29.36 -0.98
N ILE A 560 -39.31 28.82 -0.46
CA ILE A 560 -38.69 28.81 0.90
C ILE A 560 -39.59 28.75 2.18
N PRO A 561 -39.10 28.17 3.32
CA PRO A 561 -38.38 28.99 4.34
C PRO A 561 -37.17 28.24 4.97
N VAL A 562 -36.11 28.94 5.42
CA VAL A 562 -35.83 29.24 6.84
C VAL A 562 -35.01 30.54 6.98
N HIS A 563 -35.25 31.22 8.11
CA HIS A 563 -34.83 32.53 8.58
C HIS A 563 -33.33 32.75 8.89
N GLU A 564 -32.83 33.94 8.53
CA GLU A 564 -31.74 34.65 9.24
C GLU A 564 -32.11 36.13 9.42
N GLN A 565 -31.73 36.71 10.56
CA GLN A 565 -31.72 38.16 10.82
C GLN A 565 -30.35 38.56 11.43
N PRO A 566 -29.93 39.84 11.29
CA PRO A 566 -28.53 40.25 11.29
C PRO A 566 -28.01 40.71 12.66
N GLY A 567 -26.74 40.42 12.96
CA GLY A 567 -26.00 40.90 14.14
C GLY A 567 -24.90 41.90 13.78
N GLU A 568 -24.69 42.86 14.68
CA GLU A 568 -23.94 44.11 14.55
C GLU A 568 -22.42 43.97 14.32
N SER A 569 -21.87 44.85 13.49
CA SER A 569 -20.43 45.15 13.43
C SER A 569 -20.03 46.11 14.55
N VAL A 570 -19.15 45.69 15.46
CA VAL A 570 -18.55 46.54 16.49
C VAL A 570 -17.19 47.04 16.00
N GLU A 571 -17.02 48.36 15.89
CA GLU A 571 -15.72 49.02 15.74
C GLU A 571 -14.97 48.99 17.08
N ILE A 572 -13.74 48.46 17.09
CA ILE A 572 -12.80 48.65 18.21
C ILE A 572 -11.61 49.45 17.71
N GLU A 573 -11.51 50.68 18.23
CA GLU A 573 -10.45 51.65 18.01
C GLU A 573 -9.17 51.20 18.76
N VAL A 574 -8.08 50.90 18.05
CA VAL A 574 -6.75 50.75 18.67
C VAL A 574 -5.92 51.98 18.35
N ARG A 575 -5.78 52.85 19.35
CA ARG A 575 -4.93 54.05 19.32
C ARG A 575 -3.46 53.65 19.13
N HIS A 576 -2.85 54.08 18.04
CA HIS A 576 -1.40 54.13 17.91
C HIS A 576 -0.89 55.49 18.39
N ALA A 577 0.18 55.47 19.18
CA ALA A 577 1.02 56.64 19.40
C ALA A 577 1.90 56.86 18.15
N GLU A 578 2.00 58.14 17.77
CA GLU A 578 2.80 58.78 16.71
C GLU A 578 4.22 58.18 16.58
N THR A 579 4.88 58.02 15.41
CA THR A 579 5.12 58.93 14.27
C THR A 579 5.66 58.21 13.02
N ASP A 580 5.28 58.71 11.82
CA ASP A 580 5.98 58.82 10.51
C ASP A 580 6.50 57.54 9.77
N ASP A 581 6.32 57.29 8.46
CA ASP A 581 5.65 57.97 7.33
C ASP A 581 5.56 56.95 6.14
N THR A 582 4.60 57.12 5.22
CA THR A 582 4.35 56.40 3.92
C THR A 582 3.47 55.13 3.88
N PRO A 583 2.69 54.89 2.79
CA PRO A 583 1.37 54.27 2.86
C PRO A 583 1.35 52.79 2.42
N ASP A 584 0.94 51.90 3.33
CA ASP A 584 0.66 50.51 3.02
C ASP A 584 -0.80 50.27 2.57
N GLU A 585 -0.88 49.51 1.48
CA GLU A 585 -2.05 48.98 0.82
C GLU A 585 -2.80 48.00 1.76
N LYS A 586 -4.06 48.27 2.07
CA LYS A 586 -4.88 47.41 2.94
C LYS A 586 -5.24 46.10 2.23
N VAL A 587 -4.51 45.03 2.52
CA VAL A 587 -4.93 43.66 2.18
C VAL A 587 -5.97 43.20 3.20
N ARG A 588 -7.13 42.76 2.70
CA ARG A 588 -8.25 42.24 3.47
C ARG A 588 -8.11 40.71 3.51
N VAL A 589 -7.80 40.14 4.67
CA VAL A 589 -7.79 38.68 4.88
C VAL A 589 -8.97 38.32 5.76
N THR A 590 -9.88 37.51 5.24
CA THR A 590 -10.95 36.83 5.99
C THR A 590 -10.44 35.44 6.36
N LEU A 591 -10.33 35.14 7.66
CA LEU A 591 -10.12 33.78 8.17
C LEU A 591 -11.40 33.33 8.89
N ASP A 592 -11.74 32.06 8.70
CA ASP A 592 -12.93 31.38 9.21
C ASP A 592 -12.68 30.91 10.66
N GLU A 593 -13.57 31.27 11.58
CA GLU A 593 -13.51 30.94 13.02
C GLU A 593 -14.20 29.60 13.29
N SER A 594 -13.56 28.50 12.91
CA SER A 594 -14.02 27.17 13.31
C SER A 594 -12.87 26.23 13.65
N GLU A 595 -11.96 26.64 14.55
CA GLU A 595 -10.98 25.71 15.14
C GLU A 595 -10.31 26.24 16.43
N ILE A 596 -11.06 26.92 17.31
CA ILE A 596 -10.56 27.29 18.65
C ILE A 596 -11.64 26.99 19.70
N GLU A 597 -11.81 25.71 20.04
CA GLU A 597 -12.32 25.31 21.36
C GLU A 597 -12.04 23.81 21.63
N GLU A 598 -10.76 23.45 21.69
CA GLU A 598 -10.29 22.30 22.46
C GLU A 598 -8.85 22.63 22.88
N TYR A 599 -8.41 22.23 24.08
CA TYR A 599 -7.14 22.63 24.72
C TYR A 599 -7.11 24.01 25.42
N LYS A 600 -8.09 24.25 26.30
CA LYS A 600 -7.80 24.95 27.56
C LYS A 600 -7.83 23.92 28.67
N ASP A 601 -6.65 23.50 29.11
CA ASP A 601 -6.31 23.09 30.50
C ASP A 601 -5.00 22.31 30.49
N ILE A 602 -3.86 23.00 30.39
CA ILE A 602 -2.57 22.51 30.89
C ILE A 602 -1.84 23.68 31.56
N GLU A 603 -1.74 23.62 32.89
CA GLU A 603 -0.85 24.47 33.69
C GLU A 603 0.61 24.12 33.37
N VAL A 604 1.41 25.13 33.02
CA VAL A 604 2.87 24.98 32.84
C VAL A 604 3.55 25.67 34.01
N GLU A 605 4.19 24.88 34.87
CA GLU A 605 5.11 25.33 35.91
C GLU A 605 6.41 25.86 35.27
N VAL A 606 6.79 27.06 35.67
CA VAL A 606 8.03 27.74 35.24
C VAL A 606 9.17 27.31 36.16
N LEU A 607 10.26 26.79 35.59
CA LEU A 607 11.54 26.68 36.28
C LEU A 607 12.58 27.56 35.58
N ASP A 608 12.98 28.61 36.30
CA ASP A 608 14.08 29.51 36.00
C ASP A 608 15.43 28.77 35.93
N THR A 609 16.27 29.12 34.95
CA THR A 609 17.72 28.86 35.03
C THR A 609 18.51 30.08 34.52
N GLU A 610 19.40 30.57 35.39
CA GLU A 610 20.36 31.65 35.14
C GLU A 610 21.54 31.20 34.23
N PRO A 611 22.30 32.14 33.63
CA PRO A 611 23.31 31.83 32.63
C PRO A 611 24.71 31.65 33.23
N GLU A 612 25.44 30.61 32.82
CA GLU A 612 26.87 30.47 33.12
C GLU A 612 27.76 30.79 31.92
N ARG A 613 28.90 31.43 32.24
CA ARG A 613 29.87 32.10 31.37
C ARG A 613 30.87 31.13 30.75
N GLU A 614 31.24 31.39 29.50
CA GLU A 614 32.37 30.76 28.78
C GLU A 614 33.74 31.12 29.38
N PRO A 615 34.73 30.21 29.33
CA PRO A 615 36.14 30.59 29.36
C PRO A 615 36.82 30.45 27.98
N GLU A 616 37.71 31.41 27.76
CA GLU A 616 38.44 31.73 26.54
C GLU A 616 39.42 30.63 26.05
N HIS A 617 39.55 30.55 24.71
CA HIS A 617 40.54 29.74 24.00
C HIS A 617 41.99 30.23 24.23
N VAL A 618 42.89 29.31 24.55
CA VAL A 618 44.35 29.46 24.34
C VAL A 618 44.77 28.57 23.18
N VAL A 619 45.45 29.17 22.21
CA VAL A 619 45.91 28.59 20.96
C VAL A 619 47.36 28.11 21.14
N GLU A 620 47.64 26.85 20.83
CA GLU A 620 49.00 26.41 20.49
C GLU A 620 48.98 25.58 19.20
N ALA A 621 49.84 25.99 18.28
CA ALA A 621 50.07 25.37 16.98
C ALA A 621 51.19 24.33 17.10
N VAL A 622 50.96 23.12 16.58
CA VAL A 622 52.02 22.16 16.25
C VAL A 622 51.71 21.49 14.90
N SER A 623 52.78 21.25 14.18
CA SER A 623 53.02 20.95 12.77
C SER A 623 52.45 19.64 12.20
N GLU A 624 52.26 19.67 10.88
CA GLU A 624 52.14 18.54 9.96
C GLU A 624 53.32 17.56 10.11
N ASP A 625 53.00 16.28 10.32
CA ASP A 625 53.76 15.04 10.04
C ASP A 625 53.63 14.04 11.20
N ASP A 626 52.51 13.29 11.21
CA ASP A 626 52.39 11.88 11.61
C ASP A 626 50.88 11.56 11.71
N VAL A 627 50.37 10.71 10.84
CA VAL A 627 49.01 10.16 10.93
C VAL A 627 49.11 8.82 11.67
N PRO A 628 48.61 8.69 12.91
CA PRO A 628 48.32 7.38 13.46
C PRO A 628 46.95 6.92 12.95
N ILE A 629 46.87 5.65 12.57
CA ILE A 629 45.60 4.97 12.27
C ILE A 629 44.75 5.03 13.55
N GLU A 630 43.67 5.82 13.54
CA GLU A 630 42.74 5.89 14.66
C GLU A 630 41.87 4.63 14.73
N ASP A 631 41.75 4.10 15.95
CA ASP A 631 40.89 2.97 16.31
C ASP A 631 39.40 3.36 16.15
N PRO A 632 38.62 2.67 15.28
CA PRO A 632 37.21 3.00 15.03
C PRO A 632 36.33 3.00 16.28
N HIS A 633 36.71 2.23 17.32
CA HIS A 633 35.93 2.11 18.55
C HIS A 633 35.90 3.39 19.39
N ARG A 634 36.94 4.23 19.27
CA ARG A 634 37.04 5.49 20.00
C ARG A 634 36.14 6.58 19.41
N ARG A 635 35.96 6.54 18.09
CA ARG A 635 35.12 7.50 17.35
C ARG A 635 33.63 7.32 17.66
N GLU A 636 33.17 6.07 17.76
CA GLU A 636 31.78 5.75 18.13
C GLU A 636 31.45 6.14 19.58
N LEU A 637 32.41 6.00 20.50
CA LEU A 637 32.23 6.39 21.90
C LEU A 637 32.23 7.92 22.08
N GLU A 638 33.06 8.65 21.33
CA GLU A 638 33.08 10.12 21.34
C GLU A 638 31.83 10.72 20.66
N GLU A 639 31.27 10.06 19.64
CA GLU A 639 29.98 10.44 19.05
C GLU A 639 28.81 10.16 20.01
N SER A 640 28.83 9.02 20.71
CA SER A 640 27.82 8.67 21.72
C SER A 640 27.84 9.62 22.92
N ALA A 641 29.03 10.02 23.39
CA ALA A 641 29.17 11.00 24.48
C ALA A 641 28.71 12.41 24.09
N ARG A 642 28.88 12.80 22.81
CA ARG A 642 28.34 14.06 22.26
C ARG A 642 26.82 14.07 22.20
N THR A 643 26.19 12.93 21.92
CA THR A 643 24.73 12.80 21.98
C THR A 643 24.20 12.94 23.41
N MET A 644 25.00 12.57 24.42
CA MET A 644 24.63 12.59 25.84
C MET A 644 25.05 13.86 26.62
N ARG A 645 25.68 14.85 25.97
CA ARG A 645 26.12 16.13 26.59
C ARG A 645 27.02 15.97 27.83
N LEU A 646 27.89 14.96 27.85
CA LEU A 646 28.89 14.78 28.92
C LEU A 646 30.05 15.77 28.73
N SER A 647 30.61 16.27 29.83
CA SER A 647 31.76 17.18 29.84
C SER A 647 33.07 16.46 29.45
N ARG A 648 34.07 17.23 29.00
CA ARG A 648 35.37 16.67 28.59
C ARG A 648 36.10 15.97 29.75
N GLU A 649 35.86 16.39 31.00
CA GLU A 649 36.37 15.72 32.20
C GLU A 649 35.65 14.39 32.49
N GLU A 650 34.35 14.27 32.15
CA GLU A 650 33.57 13.03 32.29
C GLU A 650 33.92 12.01 31.19
N VAL A 651 34.19 12.48 29.97
CA VAL A 651 34.70 11.65 28.88
C VAL A 651 36.13 11.17 29.17
N ASP A 652 37.00 12.03 29.71
CA ASP A 652 38.33 11.62 30.17
C ASP A 652 38.29 10.72 31.41
N ALA A 653 37.24 10.79 32.24
CA ALA A 653 37.02 9.86 33.34
C ALA A 653 36.54 8.48 32.85
N ALA A 654 35.76 8.43 31.77
CA ALA A 654 35.35 7.19 31.10
C ALA A 654 36.48 6.56 30.27
N ILE A 655 37.40 7.36 29.73
CA ILE A 655 38.55 6.91 28.93
C ILE A 655 39.78 6.55 29.81
N ARG A 656 39.81 6.94 31.09
CA ARG A 656 40.82 6.44 32.04
C ARG A 656 40.55 4.97 32.38
N THR A 657 41.19 4.06 31.64
CA THR A 657 41.63 2.80 32.24
C THR A 657 42.52 3.18 33.43
N PRO A 658 42.17 2.83 34.69
CA PRO A 658 43.12 3.01 35.78
C PRO A 658 44.34 2.14 35.51
N PRO A 659 45.52 2.51 36.03
CA PRO A 659 46.71 1.69 35.88
C PRO A 659 46.46 0.31 36.48
N ASP A 660 46.93 -0.71 35.76
CA ASP A 660 47.52 -1.89 36.38
C ASP A 660 48.38 -1.46 37.57
N ASP A 661 47.85 -1.61 38.79
CA ASP A 661 48.56 -2.36 39.82
C ASP A 661 47.66 -2.64 41.02
N ALA A 662 47.57 -3.95 41.32
CA ALA A 662 47.21 -4.54 42.61
C ALA A 662 45.76 -4.36 43.11
N THR A 663 44.82 -5.06 42.47
CA THR A 663 44.01 -5.98 43.28
C THR A 663 44.78 -7.27 43.40
N ASP A 664 45.39 -7.49 44.57
CA ASP A 664 45.66 -8.82 45.08
C ASP A 664 44.46 -9.73 44.75
N GLU A 665 44.66 -10.74 43.92
CA GLU A 665 43.87 -11.97 44.08
C GLU A 665 44.18 -12.56 45.46
N PRO A 666 43.25 -13.29 46.11
CA PRO A 666 41.90 -13.62 45.67
C PRO A 666 40.87 -13.34 46.79
N THR A 667 39.76 -12.68 46.48
CA THR A 667 38.50 -13.16 47.07
C THR A 667 37.95 -14.15 46.07
N GLY A 668 38.38 -15.41 46.23
CA GLY A 668 38.10 -16.57 45.37
C GLY A 668 36.64 -16.98 45.37
N TRP A 669 35.78 -16.03 45.03
CA TRP A 669 34.40 -16.29 44.71
C TRP A 669 34.36 -16.58 43.20
N GLU A 670 34.28 -17.86 42.88
CA GLU A 670 33.91 -18.31 41.54
C GLU A 670 32.40 -18.54 41.54
N PRO A 671 31.71 -18.21 40.44
CA PRO A 671 30.30 -18.56 40.30
C PRO A 671 30.14 -20.09 40.44
N PRO A 672 29.01 -20.58 40.95
CA PRO A 672 28.78 -22.01 41.13
C PRO A 672 29.09 -22.79 39.85
N ALA A 673 29.86 -23.88 39.95
CA ALA A 673 30.31 -24.66 38.78
C ALA A 673 29.15 -25.23 37.92
N ASP A 674 27.97 -25.36 38.51
CA ASP A 674 26.74 -25.82 37.84
C ASP A 674 25.80 -24.66 37.44
N LEU A 675 26.26 -23.40 37.46
CA LEU A 675 25.44 -22.22 37.14
C LEU A 675 24.72 -22.33 35.79
N GLU A 676 25.41 -22.77 34.74
CA GLU A 676 24.80 -22.96 33.42
C GLU A 676 23.65 -23.97 33.45
N LYS A 677 23.79 -25.04 34.24
CA LYS A 677 22.71 -26.02 34.41
C LYS A 677 21.55 -25.46 35.22
N MET A 678 21.83 -24.61 36.23
CA MET A 678 20.82 -23.92 37.01
C MET A 678 20.00 -22.97 36.13
N ILE A 679 20.66 -22.19 35.27
CA ILE A 679 20.00 -21.28 34.31
C ILE A 679 19.11 -22.05 33.34
N LEU A 680 19.64 -23.10 32.70
CA LEU A 680 18.86 -23.93 31.77
C LEU A 680 17.63 -24.56 32.43
N ARG A 681 17.78 -24.99 33.69
CA ARG A 681 16.71 -25.60 34.47
C ARG A 681 15.66 -24.59 34.91
N PHE A 682 16.08 -23.40 35.33
CA PHE A 682 15.21 -22.28 35.62
C PHE A 682 14.38 -21.91 34.39
N ASN A 683 15.01 -21.73 33.23
CA ASN A 683 14.32 -21.43 31.98
C ASN A 683 13.36 -22.55 31.53
N ALA A 684 13.69 -23.82 31.79
CA ALA A 684 12.75 -24.92 31.55
C ALA A 684 11.50 -24.85 32.44
N MET A 685 11.65 -24.43 33.71
CA MET A 685 10.52 -24.17 34.62
C MET A 685 9.73 -22.94 34.16
N GLN A 686 10.41 -21.85 33.79
CA GLN A 686 9.79 -20.62 33.32
C GLN A 686 8.92 -20.84 32.08
N ARG A 687 9.39 -21.66 31.14
CA ARG A 687 8.62 -22.04 29.94
C ARG A 687 7.33 -22.82 30.27
N LEU A 688 7.29 -23.56 31.37
CA LEU A 688 6.06 -24.21 31.85
C LEU A 688 5.08 -23.19 32.44
N VAL A 689 5.59 -22.31 33.30
CA VAL A 689 4.79 -21.25 33.93
C VAL A 689 4.22 -20.32 32.86
N TYR A 690 5.06 -19.80 31.96
CA TYR A 690 4.67 -18.89 30.90
C TYR A 690 3.64 -19.46 29.93
N ARG A 691 3.75 -20.75 29.54
CA ARG A 691 2.72 -21.39 28.71
C ARG A 691 1.36 -21.40 29.39
N THR A 692 1.35 -21.64 30.70
CA THR A 692 0.11 -21.61 31.48
C THR A 692 -0.44 -20.19 31.57
N VAL A 693 0.41 -19.19 31.85
CA VAL A 693 0.03 -17.77 31.85
C VAL A 693 -0.54 -17.35 30.49
N ARG A 694 0.13 -17.69 29.39
CA ARG A 694 -0.30 -17.36 28.03
C ARG A 694 -1.63 -18.01 27.66
N SER A 695 -1.89 -19.23 28.15
CA SER A 695 -3.18 -19.90 27.92
C SER A 695 -4.36 -19.22 28.63
N GLU A 696 -4.11 -18.48 29.71
CA GLU A 696 -5.15 -17.86 30.56
C GLU A 696 -5.26 -16.34 30.37
N VAL A 697 -4.13 -15.66 30.22
CA VAL A 697 -3.99 -14.19 30.14
C VAL A 697 -3.83 -13.69 28.70
N GLY A 698 -3.52 -14.58 27.74
CA GLY A 698 -3.37 -14.22 26.32
C GLY A 698 -2.20 -13.27 26.07
N ALA A 699 -2.41 -12.21 25.28
CA ALA A 699 -1.37 -11.28 24.83
C ALA A 699 -0.67 -10.49 25.97
N GLY A 700 -1.23 -10.47 27.18
CA GLY A 700 -0.65 -9.82 28.36
C GLY A 700 0.36 -10.67 29.15
N ALA A 701 0.66 -11.90 28.72
CA ALA A 701 1.45 -12.85 29.50
C ALA A 701 2.87 -12.36 29.86
N ALA A 702 3.56 -11.68 28.94
CA ALA A 702 4.91 -11.15 29.21
C ALA A 702 4.89 -10.03 30.26
N ASN A 703 3.89 -9.15 30.21
CA ASN A 703 3.70 -8.10 31.21
C ASN A 703 3.30 -8.68 32.57
N PHE A 704 2.52 -9.77 32.58
CA PHE A 704 2.16 -10.49 33.80
C PHE A 704 3.40 -11.09 34.49
N ILE A 705 4.29 -11.76 33.74
CA ILE A 705 5.55 -12.30 34.29
C ILE A 705 6.44 -11.18 34.82
N ARG A 706 6.61 -10.09 34.07
CA ARG A 706 7.41 -8.95 34.52
C ARG A 706 6.83 -8.27 35.77
N ALA A 707 5.50 -8.19 35.88
CA ALA A 707 4.83 -7.66 37.07
C ALA A 707 4.97 -8.58 38.30
N CYS A 708 5.37 -9.85 38.13
CA CYS A 708 5.71 -10.70 39.28
C CYS A 708 7.10 -10.37 39.86
N CYS A 709 7.91 -9.59 39.14
CA CYS A 709 9.29 -9.20 39.48
C CYS A 709 9.37 -7.79 40.10
N ASP A 710 8.52 -7.46 41.08
CA ASP A 710 8.49 -6.15 41.75
C ASP A 710 9.78 -5.80 42.53
N GLU A 711 9.92 -4.56 43.02
CA GLU A 711 11.07 -4.00 43.79
C GLU A 711 11.53 -4.84 45.00
N ASP A 712 10.67 -5.68 45.57
CA ASP A 712 11.00 -6.58 46.70
C ASP A 712 11.60 -7.93 46.26
N THR A 713 11.77 -8.14 44.95
CA THR A 713 12.29 -9.40 44.38
C THR A 713 13.81 -9.29 44.20
N PRO A 714 14.59 -10.33 44.56
CA PRO A 714 16.03 -10.33 44.32
C PRO A 714 16.33 -10.11 42.83
N ASN A 715 17.17 -9.11 42.50
CA ASN A 715 17.54 -8.67 41.14
C ASN A 715 18.33 -9.71 40.34
N ILE A 716 17.77 -10.90 40.14
CA ILE A 716 18.40 -11.97 39.37
C ILE A 716 17.99 -11.95 37.89
N VAL A 717 16.95 -11.16 37.55
CA VAL A 717 16.44 -10.96 36.17
C VAL A 717 16.40 -9.50 35.75
N GLU A 718 16.92 -8.58 36.57
CA GLU A 718 16.99 -7.16 36.22
C GLU A 718 17.84 -6.97 34.96
N ASP A 719 17.42 -6.05 34.09
CA ASP A 719 18.06 -5.79 32.79
C ASP A 719 18.33 -7.05 31.94
N THR A 720 17.53 -8.10 32.16
CA THR A 720 17.56 -9.35 31.41
C THR A 720 16.32 -9.43 30.52
N GLU A 721 16.51 -9.77 29.25
CA GLU A 721 15.41 -9.83 28.30
C GLU A 721 14.56 -11.09 28.51
N LEU A 722 13.23 -10.93 28.60
CA LEU A 722 12.27 -12.03 28.57
C LEU A 722 11.90 -12.33 27.11
N GLN A 723 12.25 -13.52 26.65
CA GLN A 723 12.04 -14.00 25.29
C GLN A 723 10.57 -14.40 25.03
N SER A 724 10.21 -14.51 23.74
CA SER A 724 8.83 -14.77 23.29
C SER A 724 8.28 -16.14 23.71
N ASP A 725 9.15 -17.09 24.02
CA ASP A 725 8.81 -18.44 24.54
C ASP A 725 8.67 -18.48 26.07
N GLY A 726 8.89 -17.34 26.73
CA GLY A 726 8.80 -17.17 28.17
C GLY A 726 10.11 -17.43 28.92
N THR A 727 11.23 -17.70 28.24
CA THR A 727 12.53 -17.86 28.90
C THR A 727 13.26 -16.53 29.07
N TRP A 728 14.10 -16.41 30.08
CA TRP A 728 14.97 -15.26 30.29
C TRP A 728 16.30 -15.48 29.56
N ASP A 729 16.89 -14.43 29.02
CA ASP A 729 18.19 -14.52 28.35
C ASP A 729 19.29 -15.13 29.25
N ASN A 730 19.95 -16.17 28.75
CA ASN A 730 20.92 -16.95 29.53
C ASN A 730 22.17 -16.11 29.87
N GLU A 731 22.62 -15.25 28.94
CA GLU A 731 23.80 -14.41 29.15
C GLU A 731 23.51 -13.29 30.16
N GLY A 732 22.33 -12.67 30.07
CA GLY A 732 21.83 -11.72 31.07
C GLY A 732 21.70 -12.33 32.47
N LEU A 733 21.11 -13.52 32.59
CA LEU A 733 21.01 -14.24 33.88
C LEU A 733 22.40 -14.56 34.47
N ARG A 734 23.34 -15.01 33.63
CA ARG A 734 24.71 -15.29 34.06
C ARG A 734 25.41 -14.02 34.51
N ARG A 735 25.26 -12.92 33.76
CA ARG A 735 25.81 -11.62 34.11
C ARG A 735 25.30 -11.16 35.47
N GLN A 736 23.99 -11.26 35.72
CA GLN A 736 23.38 -10.89 37.02
C GLN A 736 23.98 -11.68 38.19
N VAL A 737 24.23 -12.98 38.02
CA VAL A 737 24.84 -13.82 39.06
C VAL A 737 26.29 -13.42 39.34
N VAL A 738 27.06 -13.12 38.30
CA VAL A 738 28.49 -12.78 38.40
C VAL A 738 28.69 -11.36 38.96
N GLU A 739 27.94 -10.38 38.45
CA GLU A 739 28.05 -8.98 38.84
C GLU A 739 27.60 -8.76 40.29
N ASN A 740 26.51 -9.41 40.71
CA ASN A 740 25.99 -9.31 42.07
C ASN A 740 26.58 -10.33 43.06
N ARG A 741 27.53 -11.17 42.60
CA ARG A 741 28.21 -12.21 43.40
C ARG A 741 27.24 -13.12 44.17
N ILE A 742 26.21 -13.61 43.48
CA ILE A 742 25.12 -14.37 44.09
C ILE A 742 25.58 -15.79 44.48
N GLU A 743 25.73 -16.04 45.78
CA GLU A 743 26.23 -17.34 46.29
C GLU A 743 25.33 -18.53 45.96
N ASP A 744 24.00 -18.36 46.01
CA ASP A 744 23.02 -19.40 45.67
C ASP A 744 21.96 -18.88 44.67
N PRO A 745 22.28 -18.87 43.36
CA PRO A 745 21.36 -18.44 42.31
C PRO A 745 20.12 -19.32 42.23
N TRP A 746 20.25 -20.61 42.56
CA TRP A 746 19.17 -21.58 42.44
C TRP A 746 18.03 -21.30 43.42
N GLU A 747 18.36 -20.89 44.64
CA GLU A 747 17.36 -20.49 45.63
C GLU A 747 16.57 -19.26 45.16
N LEU A 748 17.24 -18.28 44.54
CA LEU A 748 16.59 -17.09 44.00
C LEU A 748 15.68 -17.40 42.80
N TYR A 749 16.13 -18.27 41.88
CA TYR A 749 15.31 -18.76 40.77
C TYR A 749 14.05 -19.49 41.26
N ARG A 750 14.16 -20.29 42.32
CA ARG A 750 13.01 -20.97 42.91
C ARG A 750 12.02 -20.01 43.56
N GLN A 751 12.52 -19.01 44.29
CA GLN A 751 11.66 -18.00 44.91
C GLN A 751 10.86 -17.21 43.87
N LEU A 752 11.48 -16.90 42.72
CA LEU A 752 10.80 -16.24 41.61
C LEU A 752 9.66 -17.10 41.05
N ILE A 753 9.94 -18.38 40.77
CA ILE A 753 8.92 -19.33 40.27
C ILE A 753 7.78 -19.53 41.29
N ASP A 754 8.10 -19.68 42.57
CA ASP A 754 7.09 -19.88 43.62
C ASP A 754 6.19 -18.63 43.75
N ARG A 755 6.76 -17.43 43.61
CA ARG A 755 5.99 -16.18 43.57
C ARG A 755 5.07 -16.11 42.36
N GLU A 756 5.57 -16.43 41.17
CA GLU A 756 4.76 -16.47 39.96
C GLU A 756 3.59 -17.47 40.10
N LEU A 757 3.84 -18.65 40.67
CA LEU A 757 2.81 -19.66 40.92
C LEU A 757 1.78 -19.19 41.96
N ASP A 758 2.20 -18.43 42.98
CA ASP A 758 1.31 -17.83 43.97
C ASP A 758 0.41 -16.74 43.35
N VAL A 759 0.97 -15.86 42.51
CA VAL A 759 0.20 -14.82 41.80
C VAL A 759 -0.73 -15.46 40.75
N LEU A 760 -0.30 -16.53 40.10
CA LEU A 760 -1.16 -17.30 39.18
C LEU A 760 -2.28 -18.04 39.91
N ARG A 761 -2.08 -18.41 41.17
CA ARG A 761 -3.10 -19.13 41.97
C ARG A 761 -4.38 -18.34 42.14
N THR A 762 -4.31 -17.02 42.17
CA THR A 762 -5.51 -16.18 42.23
C THR A 762 -6.28 -16.13 40.91
N HIS A 763 -5.69 -16.55 39.78
CA HIS A 763 -6.24 -16.40 38.44
C HIS A 763 -6.68 -17.73 37.79
N VAL A 764 -5.95 -18.82 38.01
CA VAL A 764 -6.07 -20.06 37.19
C VAL A 764 -6.74 -21.23 37.94
N GLY A 765 -7.05 -21.04 39.23
CA GLY A 765 -7.74 -22.02 40.08
C GLY A 765 -6.85 -23.14 40.64
N GLU A 766 -7.18 -23.60 41.86
CA GLU A 766 -6.30 -24.47 42.68
C GLU A 766 -5.89 -25.77 41.99
N ALA A 767 -6.79 -26.43 41.27
CA ALA A 767 -6.53 -27.73 40.65
C ALA A 767 -5.44 -27.66 39.57
N LYS A 768 -5.44 -26.60 38.76
CA LYS A 768 -4.51 -26.40 37.64
C LYS A 768 -3.14 -25.94 38.13
N ILE A 769 -3.10 -25.18 39.22
CA ILE A 769 -1.85 -24.81 39.90
C ILE A 769 -1.19 -26.00 40.59
N VAL A 770 -1.96 -26.88 41.23
CA VAL A 770 -1.41 -28.12 41.82
C VAL A 770 -0.79 -29.03 40.75
N GLU A 771 -1.38 -29.08 39.56
CA GLU A 771 -0.82 -29.80 38.42
C GLU A 771 0.45 -29.13 37.89
N LEU A 772 0.43 -27.82 37.64
CA LEU A 772 1.59 -27.06 37.19
C LEU A 772 2.75 -27.13 38.19
N GLN A 773 2.48 -26.97 39.49
CA GLN A 773 3.48 -27.12 40.55
C GLN A 773 4.12 -28.51 40.54
N ARG A 774 3.35 -29.56 40.25
CA ARG A 774 3.89 -30.93 40.12
C ARG A 774 4.85 -31.04 38.94
N GLU A 775 4.52 -30.42 37.80
CA GLU A 775 5.40 -30.40 36.62
C GLU A 775 6.68 -29.59 36.85
N VAL A 776 6.53 -28.41 37.44
CA VAL A 776 7.64 -27.53 37.84
C VAL A 776 8.56 -28.24 38.84
N ASN A 777 8.00 -28.88 39.87
CA ASN A 777 8.78 -29.66 40.85
C ASN A 777 9.48 -30.85 40.18
N LYS A 778 8.85 -31.52 39.20
CA LYS A 778 9.47 -32.61 38.44
C LYS A 778 10.72 -32.11 37.70
N VAL A 779 10.64 -30.95 37.03
CA VAL A 779 11.80 -30.32 36.38
C VAL A 779 12.85 -29.90 37.42
N SER A 780 12.41 -29.35 38.56
CA SER A 780 13.24 -28.97 39.71
C SER A 780 13.86 -30.15 40.48
N GLU A 781 13.45 -31.41 40.23
CA GLU A 781 14.00 -32.62 40.87
C GLU A 781 14.84 -33.50 39.92
N THR A 782 14.62 -33.44 38.60
CA THR A 782 15.43 -34.18 37.61
C THR A 782 16.91 -33.79 37.65
N HIS A 783 17.77 -34.68 38.15
CA HIS A 783 19.22 -34.64 37.94
C HIS A 783 19.54 -35.00 36.47
N ALA A 784 20.38 -34.19 35.83
CA ALA A 784 20.79 -34.28 34.43
C ALA A 784 21.32 -35.67 34.01
N PRO A 785 21.27 -35.96 32.70
CA PRO A 785 22.48 -35.81 31.89
C PRO A 785 22.52 -34.52 31.08
#